data_AF-A0A1G9LF58-F1
#
_entry.id   AF-A0A1G9LF58-F1
#
_cell.length_a   1.000
_cell.length_b   1.000
_cell.length_c   1.000
_cell.angle_alpha   90.00
_cell.angle_beta   90.00
_cell.angle_gamma   90.00
#
_symmetry.space_group_name_H-M   'P 1'
#
loop_
_entity.id
_entity.type
_entity.pdbx_description
1 polymer ?
#
loop_
_entity_poly.entity_id
_entity_poly.type
_entity_poly.pdbx_seq_one_letter_code
_entity_poly.pdbx_strand_id
1 'polypeptide(L)'
;MIRKRITYLLFFSYIIIILVNFSCQKSKEEIHILTISPNVSKIALEADIMTVFNDRPYKLETTSELAIIQEDSISEMDVLILDGLSLDQFDPRRINIIERYLEAGGTILGIGLSTSEINRYKSDLLYSCFGHGSSVKQPIVKKFGRGSFISVANPSMVIAAMDIALAKIKKVDYTSIKTPVAPPDHWFEIDTLHVSMDEPLEMEVLSNGDVVFIERRGAINMFNKHTGTVDRIAQLPVISSQSNGLNGMAIAPDFKTTGYIYFSYLSRADSTHQRISRFKITDRKLEMSSEIIVMKIPLVKENGWHGTNALGFDTKGNLYISMGDFTLQSADIAGYAQIDERPENVATDAQRTSANTNSYFGKILRIHPEPDGTYSIPKGNLYPESLDRTKPEIFIMGCRNPYRFSLDPHTDALYFGDVGPDALTEGEKGPQGYDEVNIAKEAGFYGWPYAVADNKMYNDYDYDTKKVGEPFDPERPVNKSPNNTGLEELPPIKKPVLWYPKGKASTVFPYTGSGGIQIMVGPRYYTSDYPESSDKFPRYYDKRLFIFDWVRNWVMSIDLDESGTQVKNMVPFLPEHFYNKVIDMKFGTDGSLYLLEYGSQSYSANENASIKRIRYVEGKQQPNSGNTKLRESVALWKERLPVQPKFEKGRQLLLGETCLTCHRPDEKIIGPSFDQIAERYAKDNNALDSLAKRIINGGTGNWSGNIIMPANAHLSEEEARALAGYILSFK
;
A
#
# COMPACT_ATOMS: atom_id res chain seq x y z
N MET A 1 -63.59 2.22 -65.05
CA MET A 1 -63.27 1.58 -63.75
C MET A 1 -61.99 0.75 -63.75
N ILE A 2 -61.51 0.22 -64.88
CA ILE A 2 -60.31 -0.64 -64.95
C ILE A 2 -58.99 0.16 -64.94
N ARG A 3 -58.93 1.35 -65.56
CA ARG A 3 -57.71 2.18 -65.59
C ARG A 3 -57.26 2.73 -64.22
N LYS A 4 -58.19 3.04 -63.30
CA LYS A 4 -57.83 3.51 -61.94
C LYS A 4 -57.27 2.39 -61.07
N ARG A 5 -57.73 1.14 -61.21
CA ARG A 5 -57.21 0.01 -60.40
C ARG A 5 -55.77 -0.39 -60.76
N ILE A 6 -55.36 -0.25 -62.02
CA ILE A 6 -54.00 -0.58 -62.46
C ILE A 6 -52.98 0.44 -61.94
N THR A 7 -53.33 1.72 -61.87
CA THR A 7 -52.44 2.76 -61.31
C THR A 7 -52.22 2.58 -59.80
N TYR A 8 -53.26 2.19 -59.04
CA TYR A 8 -53.11 1.92 -57.60
C TYR A 8 -52.32 0.64 -57.32
N LEU A 9 -52.45 -0.40 -58.14
CA LEU A 9 -51.66 -1.63 -58.01
C LEU A 9 -50.17 -1.38 -58.32
N LEU A 10 -49.84 -0.62 -59.37
CA LEU A 10 -48.45 -0.27 -59.68
C LEU A 10 -47.82 0.64 -58.61
N PHE A 11 -48.59 1.56 -58.01
CA PHE A 11 -48.12 2.42 -56.92
C PHE A 11 -47.89 1.63 -55.62
N PHE A 12 -48.75 0.67 -55.30
CA PHE A 12 -48.56 -0.23 -54.15
C PHE A 12 -47.38 -1.18 -54.34
N SER A 13 -47.17 -1.72 -55.55
CA SER A 13 -45.99 -2.54 -55.85
C SER A 13 -44.69 -1.73 -55.73
N TYR A 14 -44.69 -0.47 -56.16
CA TYR A 14 -43.52 0.41 -56.06
C TYR A 14 -43.22 0.81 -54.60
N ILE A 15 -44.26 1.06 -53.79
CA ILE A 15 -44.11 1.35 -52.35
C ILE A 15 -43.66 0.11 -51.58
N ILE A 16 -44.14 -1.09 -51.92
CA ILE A 16 -43.68 -2.34 -51.29
C ILE A 16 -42.22 -2.64 -51.70
N ILE A 17 -41.81 -2.38 -52.95
CA ILE A 17 -40.41 -2.54 -53.37
C ILE A 17 -39.52 -1.49 -52.69
N ILE A 18 -39.99 -0.26 -52.46
CA ILE A 18 -39.25 0.76 -51.69
C ILE A 18 -39.20 0.41 -50.20
N LEU A 19 -40.29 -0.10 -49.60
CA LEU A 19 -40.32 -0.51 -48.18
C LEU A 19 -39.54 -1.81 -47.92
N VAL A 20 -39.47 -2.74 -48.88
CA VAL A 20 -38.64 -3.95 -48.80
C VAL A 20 -37.16 -3.61 -49.02
N ASN A 21 -36.84 -2.61 -49.86
CA ASN A 21 -35.47 -2.10 -49.99
C ASN A 21 -35.03 -1.23 -48.78
N PHE A 22 -35.93 -0.47 -48.15
CA PHE A 22 -35.65 0.26 -46.91
C PHE A 22 -35.66 -0.65 -45.65
N SER A 23 -36.34 -1.79 -45.69
CA SER A 23 -36.31 -2.79 -44.62
C SER A 23 -35.06 -3.70 -44.65
N CYS A 24 -34.17 -3.51 -45.63
CA CYS A 24 -32.93 -4.29 -45.78
C CYS A 24 -31.66 -3.43 -45.84
N GLN A 25 -31.72 -2.21 -45.29
CA GLN A 25 -30.53 -1.50 -44.82
C GLN A 25 -30.75 -1.15 -43.35
N LYS A 26 -30.67 -2.15 -42.47
CA LYS A 26 -30.00 -1.86 -41.19
C LYS A 26 -28.65 -1.31 -41.61
N SER A 27 -28.39 -0.03 -41.37
CA SER A 27 -27.02 0.46 -41.37
C SER A 27 -26.23 -0.56 -40.56
N LYS A 28 -25.29 -1.27 -41.19
CA LYS A 28 -24.40 -2.15 -40.44
C LYS A 28 -23.77 -1.23 -39.41
N GLU A 29 -24.13 -1.40 -38.14
CA GLU A 29 -23.54 -0.60 -37.06
C GLU A 29 -22.01 -0.74 -37.20
N GLU A 30 -21.33 0.39 -37.25
CA GLU A 30 -19.88 0.43 -37.36
C GLU A 30 -19.29 -0.21 -36.12
N ILE A 31 -18.45 -1.23 -36.29
CA ILE A 31 -17.89 -2.00 -35.18
C ILE A 31 -16.64 -1.29 -34.66
N HIS A 32 -16.60 -0.98 -33.36
CA HIS A 32 -15.50 -0.24 -32.74
C HIS A 32 -14.52 -1.21 -32.06
N ILE A 33 -13.27 -1.16 -32.47
CA ILE A 33 -12.21 -2.09 -32.05
C ILE A 33 -11.06 -1.30 -31.45
N LEU A 34 -10.69 -1.64 -30.22
CA LEU A 34 -9.49 -1.13 -29.57
C LEU A 34 -8.45 -2.24 -29.42
N THR A 35 -7.28 -2.06 -30.01
CA THR A 35 -6.13 -2.97 -29.87
C THR A 35 -5.10 -2.38 -28.94
N ILE A 36 -4.74 -3.13 -27.91
CA ILE A 36 -3.66 -2.81 -27.00
C ILE A 36 -2.52 -3.80 -27.23
N SER A 37 -1.41 -3.30 -27.77
CA SER A 37 -0.24 -4.10 -28.12
C SER A 37 1.05 -3.35 -27.78
N PRO A 38 2.05 -4.01 -27.16
CA PRO A 38 3.37 -3.41 -26.95
C PRO A 38 4.13 -3.21 -28.27
N ASN A 39 3.69 -3.86 -29.37
CA ASN A 39 4.27 -3.73 -30.70
C ASN A 39 3.24 -3.13 -31.66
N VAL A 40 3.08 -1.80 -31.57
CA VAL A 40 2.12 -1.01 -32.36
C VAL A 40 2.37 -1.13 -33.88
N SER A 41 3.54 -1.60 -34.32
CA SER A 41 3.91 -1.78 -35.73
C SER A 41 3.43 -3.10 -36.38
N LYS A 42 2.51 -3.85 -35.76
CA LYS A 42 2.03 -5.15 -36.25
C LYS A 42 1.09 -5.03 -37.47
N ILE A 43 1.67 -4.81 -38.65
CA ILE A 43 1.00 -4.87 -39.97
C ILE A 43 0.18 -6.16 -40.14
N ALA A 44 0.65 -7.29 -39.59
CA ALA A 44 -0.02 -8.58 -39.73
C ALA A 44 -1.39 -8.64 -39.04
N LEU A 45 -1.52 -8.07 -37.83
CA LEU A 45 -2.79 -8.06 -37.10
C LEU A 45 -3.81 -7.16 -37.80
N GLU A 46 -3.38 -5.99 -38.28
CA GLU A 46 -4.23 -5.10 -39.08
C GLU A 46 -4.70 -5.76 -40.38
N ALA A 47 -3.82 -6.51 -41.06
CA ALA A 47 -4.18 -7.26 -42.27
C ALA A 47 -5.20 -8.37 -41.99
N ASP A 48 -5.06 -9.09 -40.87
CA ASP A 48 -6.03 -10.11 -40.44
C ASP A 48 -7.38 -9.48 -40.11
N ILE A 49 -7.40 -8.32 -39.42
CA ILE A 49 -8.62 -7.55 -39.15
C ILE A 49 -9.25 -7.10 -40.48
N MET A 50 -8.50 -6.48 -41.39
CA MET A 50 -8.99 -6.09 -42.71
C MET A 50 -9.63 -7.26 -43.46
N THR A 51 -9.03 -8.45 -43.37
CA THR A 51 -9.56 -9.68 -44.01
C THR A 51 -10.92 -10.07 -43.45
N VAL A 52 -11.09 -10.02 -42.12
CA VAL A 52 -12.35 -10.37 -41.44
C VAL A 52 -13.45 -9.32 -41.69
N PHE A 53 -13.08 -8.05 -41.75
CA PHE A 53 -14.01 -6.92 -41.85
C PHE A 53 -14.22 -6.40 -43.27
N ASN A 54 -13.72 -7.07 -44.30
CA ASN A 54 -13.74 -6.62 -45.70
C ASN A 54 -15.13 -6.13 -46.20
N ASP A 55 -16.22 -6.68 -45.64
CA ASP A 55 -17.60 -6.31 -45.99
C ASP A 55 -18.38 -5.60 -44.85
N ARG A 56 -17.72 -5.12 -43.79
CA ARG A 56 -18.35 -4.51 -42.61
C ARG A 56 -17.67 -3.17 -42.26
N PRO A 57 -18.44 -2.10 -41.97
CA PRO A 57 -17.85 -0.87 -41.45
C PRO A 57 -17.26 -1.13 -40.06
N TYR A 58 -16.03 -0.68 -39.84
CA TYR A 58 -15.36 -0.77 -38.54
C TYR A 58 -14.43 0.42 -38.33
N LYS A 59 -14.19 0.74 -37.05
CA LYS A 59 -13.18 1.69 -36.61
C LYS A 59 -12.16 0.93 -35.77
N LEU A 60 -10.88 1.04 -36.15
CA LEU A 60 -9.77 0.41 -35.44
C LEU A 60 -8.89 1.49 -34.79
N GLU A 61 -8.69 1.38 -33.49
CA GLU A 61 -7.73 2.17 -32.73
C GLU A 61 -6.66 1.22 -32.17
N THR A 62 -5.39 1.59 -32.30
CA THR A 62 -4.26 0.77 -31.81
C THR A 62 -3.38 1.62 -30.90
N THR A 63 -3.04 1.10 -29.73
CA THR A 63 -2.17 1.78 -28.75
C THR A 63 -1.30 0.80 -27.98
N SER A 64 -0.18 1.27 -27.43
CA SER A 64 0.61 0.56 -26.42
C SER A 64 0.24 0.97 -24.99
N GLU A 65 -0.57 2.01 -24.82
CA GLU A 65 -0.86 2.64 -23.54
C GLU A 65 -1.96 1.89 -22.78
N LEU A 66 -1.58 1.10 -21.78
CA LEU A 66 -2.53 0.45 -20.86
C LEU A 66 -3.39 1.46 -20.08
N ALA A 67 -2.96 2.73 -20.01
CA ALA A 67 -3.72 3.80 -19.37
C ALA A 67 -5.05 4.11 -20.05
N ILE A 68 -5.24 3.68 -21.30
CA ILE A 68 -6.52 3.81 -22.00
C ILE A 68 -7.63 2.93 -21.41
N ILE A 69 -7.28 1.89 -20.64
CA ILE A 69 -8.24 0.98 -20.01
C ILE A 69 -8.91 1.71 -18.83
N GLN A 70 -9.91 2.49 -19.17
CA GLN A 70 -10.84 3.18 -18.27
C GLN A 70 -12.26 2.78 -18.69
N GLU A 71 -13.19 2.75 -17.73
CA GLU A 71 -14.57 2.32 -18.01
C GLU A 71 -15.19 3.12 -19.14
N ASP A 72 -15.12 4.45 -19.08
CA ASP A 72 -15.63 5.34 -20.12
C ASP A 72 -14.99 5.05 -21.49
N SER A 73 -13.67 4.88 -21.54
CA SER A 73 -12.93 4.63 -22.78
C SER A 73 -13.31 3.32 -23.47
N ILE A 74 -13.49 2.24 -22.70
CA ILE A 74 -13.76 0.91 -23.27
C ILE A 74 -15.25 0.60 -23.38
N SER A 75 -16.12 1.38 -22.73
CA SER A 75 -17.57 1.20 -22.77
C SER A 75 -18.16 1.36 -24.19
N GLU A 76 -17.50 2.16 -25.02
CA GLU A 76 -17.86 2.41 -26.42
C GLU A 76 -17.26 1.38 -27.39
N MET A 77 -16.40 0.46 -26.92
CA MET A 77 -15.74 -0.53 -27.76
C MET A 77 -16.57 -1.82 -27.83
N ASP A 78 -16.79 -2.32 -29.05
CA ASP A 78 -17.43 -3.63 -29.27
C ASP A 78 -16.48 -4.79 -29.00
N VAL A 79 -15.19 -4.60 -29.36
CA VAL A 79 -14.13 -5.59 -29.20
C VAL A 79 -12.86 -4.93 -28.66
N LEU A 80 -12.37 -5.45 -27.53
CA LEU A 80 -11.05 -5.13 -26.99
C LEU A 80 -10.06 -6.25 -27.34
N ILE A 81 -9.00 -5.92 -28.06
CA ILE A 81 -7.93 -6.86 -28.42
C ILE A 81 -6.73 -6.63 -27.51
N LEU A 82 -6.32 -7.66 -26.77
CA LEU A 82 -5.13 -7.68 -25.93
C LEU A 82 -4.08 -8.55 -26.60
N ASP A 83 -2.99 -7.96 -27.11
CA ASP A 83 -2.03 -8.66 -27.95
C ASP A 83 -0.63 -8.67 -27.34
N GLY A 84 -0.09 -9.86 -27.07
CA GLY A 84 1.27 -10.06 -26.57
C GLY A 84 1.51 -9.51 -25.16
N LEU A 85 0.45 -9.31 -24.38
CA LEU A 85 0.53 -8.77 -23.02
C LEU A 85 0.71 -9.88 -21.98
N SER A 86 1.39 -9.54 -20.89
CA SER A 86 1.38 -10.32 -19.65
C SER A 86 0.34 -9.76 -18.69
N LEU A 87 -0.35 -10.65 -17.96
CA LEU A 87 -1.25 -10.24 -16.87
C LEU A 87 -0.52 -9.41 -15.79
N ASP A 88 0.81 -9.55 -15.68
CA ASP A 88 1.66 -8.77 -14.78
C ASP A 88 1.67 -7.26 -15.07
N GLN A 89 1.33 -6.86 -16.29
CA GLN A 89 1.34 -5.47 -16.72
C GLN A 89 0.09 -4.70 -16.29
N PHE A 90 -0.96 -5.40 -15.85
CA PHE A 90 -2.21 -4.77 -15.42
C PHE A 90 -2.20 -4.54 -13.91
N ASP A 91 -2.46 -3.31 -13.50
CA ASP A 91 -2.73 -3.02 -12.10
C ASP A 91 -4.15 -3.48 -11.69
N PRO A 92 -4.45 -3.58 -10.39
CA PRO A 92 -5.71 -4.10 -9.87
C PRO A 92 -6.93 -3.28 -10.32
N ARG A 93 -6.80 -1.95 -10.47
CA ARG A 93 -7.90 -1.10 -10.96
C ARG A 93 -8.23 -1.46 -12.41
N ARG A 94 -7.22 -1.66 -13.26
CA ARG A 94 -7.40 -2.08 -14.65
C ARG A 94 -7.98 -3.50 -14.75
N ILE A 95 -7.56 -4.41 -13.88
CA ILE A 95 -8.16 -5.75 -13.78
C ILE A 95 -9.67 -5.65 -13.48
N ASN A 96 -10.06 -4.85 -12.47
CA ASN A 96 -11.47 -4.63 -12.15
C ASN A 96 -12.24 -4.04 -13.35
N ILE A 97 -11.66 -3.08 -14.07
CA ILE A 97 -12.30 -2.46 -15.24
C ILE A 97 -12.53 -3.49 -16.36
N ILE A 98 -11.55 -4.36 -16.63
CA ILE A 98 -11.66 -5.45 -17.61
C ILE A 98 -12.78 -6.43 -17.21
N GLU A 99 -12.82 -6.84 -15.94
CA GLU A 99 -13.88 -7.71 -15.43
C GLU A 99 -15.26 -7.08 -15.62
N ARG A 100 -15.41 -5.80 -15.27
CA ARG A 100 -16.68 -5.09 -15.43
C ARG A 100 -17.12 -4.96 -16.88
N TYR A 101 -16.19 -4.65 -17.79
CA TYR A 101 -16.48 -4.63 -19.22
C TYR A 101 -17.04 -5.98 -19.70
N LEU A 102 -16.43 -7.09 -19.26
CA LEU A 102 -16.95 -8.42 -19.53
C LEU A 102 -18.33 -8.66 -18.86
N GLU A 103 -18.53 -8.29 -17.59
CA GLU A 103 -19.84 -8.43 -16.91
C GLU A 103 -20.95 -7.69 -17.67
N ALA A 104 -20.63 -6.51 -18.19
CA ALA A 104 -21.51 -5.63 -18.93
C ALA A 104 -21.87 -6.16 -20.33
N GLY A 105 -21.12 -7.14 -20.87
CA GLY A 105 -21.39 -7.73 -22.18
C GLY A 105 -20.28 -7.56 -23.20
N GLY A 106 -19.17 -6.92 -22.82
CA GLY A 106 -18.02 -6.68 -23.66
C GLY A 106 -17.36 -7.96 -24.18
N THR A 107 -16.68 -7.83 -25.32
CA THR A 107 -15.96 -8.93 -25.97
C THR A 107 -14.47 -8.67 -25.97
N ILE A 108 -13.68 -9.60 -25.45
CA ILE A 108 -12.22 -9.49 -25.42
C ILE A 108 -11.60 -10.61 -26.26
N LEU A 109 -10.63 -10.24 -27.10
CA LEU A 109 -9.76 -11.17 -27.82
C LEU A 109 -8.33 -11.06 -27.29
N GLY A 110 -7.86 -12.10 -26.61
CA GLY A 110 -6.49 -12.25 -26.13
C GLY A 110 -5.61 -13.03 -27.11
N ILE A 111 -4.52 -12.44 -27.57
CA ILE A 111 -3.58 -13.04 -28.53
C ILE A 111 -2.21 -13.19 -27.87
N GLY A 112 -1.72 -14.42 -27.75
CA GLY A 112 -0.37 -14.69 -27.22
C GLY A 112 -0.16 -14.18 -25.79
N LEU A 113 -1.22 -14.25 -24.97
CA LEU A 113 -1.21 -13.75 -23.60
C LEU A 113 -0.41 -14.66 -22.66
N SER A 114 0.40 -14.06 -21.81
CA SER A 114 1.26 -14.77 -20.85
C SER A 114 0.90 -14.44 -19.40
N THR A 115 1.18 -15.36 -18.49
CA THR A 115 1.03 -15.12 -17.05
C THR A 115 2.05 -15.93 -16.28
N SER A 116 2.48 -15.43 -15.13
CA SER A 116 3.20 -16.19 -14.12
C SER A 116 2.21 -16.87 -13.17
N GLU A 117 2.56 -18.03 -12.56
CA GLU A 117 1.69 -18.77 -11.60
C GLU A 117 1.21 -17.93 -10.43
N ILE A 118 1.99 -16.89 -10.13
CA ILE A 118 1.75 -15.84 -9.16
C ILE A 118 0.36 -15.23 -9.34
N ASN A 119 -0.13 -14.99 -10.56
CA ASN A 119 -1.30 -14.13 -10.79
C ASN A 119 -2.67 -14.73 -10.43
N ARG A 120 -2.74 -15.96 -9.92
CA ARG A 120 -4.01 -16.58 -9.55
C ARG A 120 -4.79 -15.76 -8.50
N TYR A 121 -4.13 -15.10 -7.56
CA TYR A 121 -4.81 -14.27 -6.55
C TYR A 121 -5.31 -12.92 -7.09
N LYS A 122 -4.86 -12.49 -8.29
CA LYS A 122 -5.27 -11.18 -8.87
C LYS A 122 -6.66 -11.23 -9.49
N SER A 123 -6.96 -12.34 -10.17
CA SER A 123 -8.26 -12.66 -10.72
C SER A 123 -8.20 -14.11 -11.21
N ASP A 124 -8.88 -15.02 -10.52
CA ASP A 124 -9.02 -16.42 -10.97
C ASP A 124 -9.57 -16.47 -12.42
N LEU A 125 -10.45 -15.52 -12.76
CA LEU A 125 -11.02 -15.40 -14.09
C LEU A 125 -9.94 -15.08 -15.13
N LEU A 126 -9.26 -13.95 -15.01
CA LEU A 126 -8.28 -13.51 -16.01
C LEU A 126 -7.08 -14.43 -16.03
N TYR A 127 -6.62 -14.93 -14.88
CA TYR A 127 -5.57 -15.94 -14.84
C TYR A 127 -5.91 -17.15 -15.71
N SER A 128 -7.15 -17.61 -15.65
CA SER A 128 -7.60 -18.75 -16.44
C SER A 128 -7.69 -18.46 -17.95
N CYS A 129 -7.70 -17.19 -18.36
CA CYS A 129 -7.73 -16.74 -19.76
C CYS A 129 -6.32 -16.44 -20.33
N PHE A 130 -5.29 -16.36 -19.48
CA PHE A 130 -3.90 -16.10 -19.85
C PHE A 130 -3.07 -17.38 -19.75
N GLY A 131 -1.90 -17.44 -20.41
CA GLY A 131 -0.94 -18.54 -20.22
C GLY A 131 -1.26 -19.84 -20.94
N HIS A 132 -2.04 -19.80 -22.02
CA HIS A 132 -2.26 -20.97 -22.86
C HIS A 132 -1.01 -21.28 -23.69
N GLY A 133 -0.40 -22.46 -23.44
CA GLY A 133 0.79 -22.92 -24.17
C GLY A 133 0.52 -23.17 -25.66
N SER A 134 1.61 -23.27 -26.45
CA SER A 134 1.58 -23.46 -27.91
C SER A 134 0.92 -24.76 -28.39
N SER A 135 0.55 -25.67 -27.47
CA SER A 135 -0.16 -26.92 -27.75
C SER A 135 -1.66 -26.76 -28.02
N VAL A 136 -2.24 -25.59 -27.70
CA VAL A 136 -3.65 -25.29 -27.96
C VAL A 136 -3.89 -25.04 -29.45
N LYS A 137 -4.75 -25.87 -30.06
CA LYS A 137 -5.02 -25.85 -31.52
C LYS A 137 -6.34 -25.16 -31.92
N GLN A 138 -7.12 -24.66 -30.96
CA GLN A 138 -8.45 -24.07 -31.16
C GLN A 138 -8.64 -22.86 -30.22
N PRO A 139 -9.35 -21.79 -30.62
CA PRO A 139 -9.62 -20.66 -29.73
C PRO A 139 -10.36 -21.10 -28.47
N ILE A 140 -9.92 -20.63 -27.31
CA ILE A 140 -10.57 -20.91 -26.02
C ILE A 140 -11.55 -19.79 -25.73
N VAL A 141 -12.83 -20.13 -25.50
CA VAL A 141 -13.89 -19.17 -25.24
C VAL A 141 -14.38 -19.33 -23.80
N LYS A 142 -14.29 -18.26 -23.02
CA LYS A 142 -14.80 -18.17 -21.66
C LYS A 142 -15.88 -17.12 -21.54
N LYS A 143 -16.97 -17.46 -20.88
CA LYS A 143 -18.08 -16.55 -20.61
C LYS A 143 -17.91 -15.95 -19.22
N PHE A 144 -18.07 -14.65 -19.10
CA PHE A 144 -18.11 -13.95 -17.81
C PHE A 144 -19.24 -12.92 -17.82
N GLY A 145 -20.11 -12.98 -16.81
CA GLY A 145 -21.38 -12.24 -16.81
C GLY A 145 -22.11 -12.38 -18.16
N ARG A 146 -22.28 -11.25 -18.86
CA ARG A 146 -22.89 -11.20 -20.21
C ARG A 146 -21.88 -11.32 -21.35
N GLY A 147 -20.61 -11.04 -21.11
CA GLY A 147 -19.55 -10.92 -22.11
C GLY A 147 -18.82 -12.23 -22.42
N SER A 148 -17.74 -12.11 -23.17
CA SER A 148 -16.93 -13.26 -23.59
C SER A 148 -15.45 -12.88 -23.74
N PHE A 149 -14.58 -13.74 -23.24
CA PHE A 149 -13.14 -13.68 -23.45
C PHE A 149 -12.74 -14.82 -24.39
N ILE A 150 -12.12 -14.49 -25.51
CA ILE A 150 -11.60 -15.43 -26.50
C ILE A 150 -10.08 -15.37 -26.43
N SER A 151 -9.40 -16.48 -26.14
CA SER A 151 -7.95 -16.52 -26.12
C SER A 151 -7.39 -17.43 -27.22
N VAL A 152 -6.31 -16.97 -27.86
CA VAL A 152 -5.50 -17.76 -28.80
C VAL A 152 -4.03 -17.72 -28.43
N ALA A 153 -3.34 -18.85 -28.58
CA ALA A 153 -1.92 -18.98 -28.28
C ALA A 153 -1.02 -18.57 -29.47
N ASN A 154 -1.53 -18.58 -30.70
CA ASN A 154 -0.77 -18.33 -31.92
C ASN A 154 -1.49 -17.32 -32.83
N PRO A 155 -0.78 -16.33 -33.41
CA PRO A 155 -1.30 -15.42 -34.43
C PRO A 155 -2.05 -16.07 -35.60
N SER A 156 -1.69 -17.30 -36.00
CA SER A 156 -2.37 -18.01 -37.11
C SER A 156 -3.85 -18.31 -36.87
N MET A 157 -4.33 -18.17 -35.62
CA MET A 157 -5.70 -18.42 -35.22
C MET A 157 -6.54 -17.14 -35.08
N VAL A 158 -5.95 -15.97 -35.33
CA VAL A 158 -6.58 -14.66 -35.10
C VAL A 158 -7.86 -14.50 -35.92
N ILE A 159 -7.86 -14.87 -37.20
CA ILE A 159 -9.05 -14.78 -38.06
C ILE A 159 -10.22 -15.58 -37.48
N ALA A 160 -9.99 -16.85 -37.13
CA ALA A 160 -11.02 -17.71 -36.56
C ALA A 160 -11.51 -17.20 -35.19
N ALA A 161 -10.62 -16.65 -34.38
CA ALA A 161 -10.98 -16.07 -33.09
C ALA A 161 -11.77 -14.75 -33.23
N MET A 162 -11.46 -13.96 -34.25
CA MET A 162 -12.18 -12.74 -34.57
C MET A 162 -13.60 -13.03 -35.05
N ASP A 163 -13.80 -14.05 -35.89
CA ASP A 163 -15.14 -14.51 -36.28
C ASP A 163 -15.98 -14.90 -35.06
N ILE A 164 -15.36 -15.60 -34.10
CA ILE A 164 -16.01 -15.92 -32.83
C ILE A 164 -16.33 -14.65 -32.04
N ALA A 165 -15.38 -13.72 -31.89
CA ALA A 165 -15.58 -12.47 -31.17
C ALA A 165 -16.75 -11.67 -31.76
N LEU A 166 -16.78 -11.52 -33.09
CA LEU A 166 -17.86 -10.86 -33.82
C LEU A 166 -19.24 -11.49 -33.58
N ALA A 167 -19.31 -12.82 -33.50
CA ALA A 167 -20.55 -13.53 -33.17
C ALA A 167 -20.99 -13.37 -31.71
N LYS A 168 -20.12 -12.84 -30.84
CA LYS A 168 -20.38 -12.62 -29.40
C LYS A 168 -20.64 -11.17 -29.04
N ILE A 169 -20.43 -10.22 -29.94
CA ILE A 169 -20.67 -8.78 -29.70
C ILE A 169 -22.10 -8.59 -29.17
N LYS A 170 -22.17 -7.81 -28.10
CA LYS A 170 -23.39 -7.35 -27.46
C LYS A 170 -23.20 -5.91 -27.07
N LYS A 171 -24.30 -5.17 -27.03
CA LYS A 171 -24.29 -3.85 -26.40
C LYS A 171 -23.89 -3.98 -24.93
N VAL A 172 -22.85 -3.25 -24.56
CA VAL A 172 -22.34 -3.15 -23.20
C VAL A 172 -23.39 -2.44 -22.33
N ASP A 173 -23.65 -3.01 -21.15
CA ASP A 173 -24.69 -2.56 -20.23
C ASP A 173 -24.21 -2.69 -18.77
N TYR A 174 -23.84 -1.56 -18.18
CA TYR A 174 -23.31 -1.47 -16.83
C TYR A 174 -24.38 -1.44 -15.73
N THR A 175 -25.66 -1.67 -16.04
CA THR A 175 -26.74 -1.58 -15.04
C THR A 175 -26.75 -2.67 -13.98
N SER A 176 -26.07 -3.80 -14.20
CA SER A 176 -26.12 -5.00 -13.34
C SER A 176 -24.74 -5.57 -12.98
N ILE A 177 -23.75 -4.69 -12.79
CA ILE A 177 -22.35 -5.06 -12.55
C ILE A 177 -22.12 -5.33 -11.06
N LYS A 178 -21.35 -6.38 -10.78
CA LYS A 178 -21.03 -6.83 -9.43
C LYS A 178 -19.61 -6.44 -9.03
N THR A 179 -18.66 -6.45 -9.97
CA THR A 179 -17.28 -6.05 -9.67
C THR A 179 -17.22 -4.56 -9.33
N PRO A 180 -16.67 -4.17 -8.16
CA PRO A 180 -16.64 -2.78 -7.73
C PRO A 180 -15.47 -2.00 -8.38
N VAL A 181 -15.67 -0.70 -8.66
CA VAL A 181 -14.64 0.20 -9.23
C VAL A 181 -14.03 1.06 -8.14
N ALA A 182 -12.70 1.08 -8.09
CA ALA A 182 -11.99 2.04 -7.26
C ALA A 182 -12.27 3.45 -7.77
N PRO A 183 -12.79 4.36 -6.93
CA PRO A 183 -13.06 5.73 -7.34
C PRO A 183 -11.78 6.41 -7.87
N PRO A 184 -11.88 7.22 -8.94
CA PRO A 184 -10.74 7.96 -9.44
C PRO A 184 -10.30 9.03 -8.44
N ASP A 185 -9.01 9.35 -8.46
CA ASP A 185 -8.38 10.23 -7.47
C ASP A 185 -8.97 11.65 -7.47
N HIS A 186 -9.43 12.13 -8.63
CA HIS A 186 -10.05 13.45 -8.76
C HIS A 186 -11.43 13.57 -8.10
N TRP A 187 -12.00 12.48 -7.56
CA TRP A 187 -13.17 12.51 -6.66
C TRP A 187 -12.81 12.68 -5.20
N PHE A 188 -11.53 12.81 -4.87
CA PHE A 188 -11.07 13.12 -3.54
C PHE A 188 -10.49 14.54 -3.50
N GLU A 189 -10.84 15.26 -2.44
CA GLU A 189 -10.20 16.52 -2.09
C GLU A 189 -9.27 16.28 -0.90
N ILE A 190 -8.08 16.86 -0.97
CA ILE A 190 -7.02 16.69 0.01
C ILE A 190 -6.69 18.07 0.58
N ASP A 191 -7.16 18.33 1.80
CA ASP A 191 -6.88 19.54 2.54
C ASP A 191 -5.61 19.35 3.37
N THR A 192 -4.57 20.16 3.14
CA THR A 192 -3.43 20.20 4.06
C THR A 192 -3.78 21.07 5.26
N LEU A 193 -3.92 20.45 6.43
CA LEU A 193 -4.31 21.12 7.68
C LEU A 193 -3.11 21.78 8.39
N HIS A 194 -1.97 21.11 8.35
CA HIS A 194 -0.73 21.59 8.98
C HIS A 194 0.50 21.03 8.26
N VAL A 195 1.61 21.77 8.32
CA VAL A 195 2.92 21.36 7.81
C VAL A 195 4.02 21.76 8.77
N SER A 196 5.25 21.28 8.54
CA SER A 196 6.45 21.62 9.31
C SER A 196 6.41 21.10 10.74
N MET A 197 6.76 19.83 10.91
CA MET A 197 6.77 19.12 12.20
C MET A 197 8.13 18.48 12.48
N ASP A 198 8.42 18.26 13.77
CA ASP A 198 9.65 17.63 14.25
C ASP A 198 9.42 16.17 14.62
N GLU A 199 9.56 15.28 13.62
CA GLU A 199 9.39 13.84 13.78
C GLU A 199 7.99 13.46 14.35
N PRO A 200 6.89 13.77 13.64
CA PRO A 200 5.56 13.42 14.10
C PRO A 200 5.34 11.90 14.03
N LEU A 201 4.69 11.31 15.04
CA LEU A 201 4.56 9.85 15.14
C LEU A 201 3.14 9.32 15.14
N GLU A 202 2.21 9.99 15.84
CA GLU A 202 0.82 9.52 15.99
C GLU A 202 -0.14 10.71 16.17
N MET A 203 -1.38 10.53 15.75
CA MET A 203 -2.46 11.50 15.91
C MET A 203 -3.77 10.86 16.37
N GLU A 204 -4.61 11.69 17.01
CA GLU A 204 -5.98 11.35 17.38
C GLU A 204 -6.92 12.45 16.89
N VAL A 205 -7.97 12.05 16.15
CA VAL A 205 -8.98 12.96 15.61
C VAL A 205 -10.16 13.00 16.57
N LEU A 206 -10.36 14.13 17.23
CA LEU A 206 -11.40 14.30 18.23
C LEU A 206 -12.79 14.42 17.59
N SER A 207 -13.84 14.11 18.36
CA SER A 207 -15.23 14.16 17.87
C SER A 207 -15.69 15.55 17.39
N ASN A 208 -15.03 16.62 17.83
CA ASN A 208 -15.26 17.99 17.35
C ASN A 208 -14.43 18.35 16.09
N GLY A 209 -13.60 17.41 15.61
CA GLY A 209 -12.72 17.55 14.44
C GLY A 209 -11.38 18.22 14.70
N ASP A 210 -11.06 18.56 15.95
CA ASP A 210 -9.69 18.91 16.31
C ASP A 210 -8.77 17.68 16.19
N VAL A 211 -7.48 17.90 15.97
CA VAL A 211 -6.49 16.82 15.85
C VAL A 211 -5.41 17.02 16.89
N VAL A 212 -5.23 16.06 17.79
CA VAL A 212 -4.06 15.99 18.70
C VAL A 212 -2.99 15.18 18.00
N PHE A 213 -1.74 15.61 18.05
CA PHE A 213 -0.63 14.86 17.49
C PHE A 213 0.64 15.01 18.32
N ILE A 214 1.49 13.99 18.27
CA ILE A 214 2.73 13.92 19.03
C ILE A 214 3.95 13.94 18.13
N GLU A 215 5.01 14.57 18.63
CA GLU A 215 6.35 14.58 18.06
C GLU A 215 7.28 13.79 18.97
N ARG A 216 8.20 13.00 18.38
CA ARG A 216 9.05 12.06 19.14
C ARG A 216 9.84 12.73 20.27
N ARG A 217 10.19 14.01 20.11
CA ARG A 217 10.92 14.81 21.11
C ARG A 217 10.05 15.36 22.25
N GLY A 218 8.81 14.89 22.35
CA GLY A 218 7.91 15.12 23.49
C GLY A 218 6.95 16.29 23.31
N ALA A 219 6.92 16.96 22.15
CA ALA A 219 5.92 17.97 21.91
C ALA A 219 4.55 17.32 21.68
N ILE A 220 3.52 17.92 22.26
CA ILE A 220 2.13 17.52 22.13
C ILE A 220 1.39 18.73 21.60
N ASN A 221 0.86 18.61 20.39
CA ASN A 221 0.27 19.71 19.65
C ASN A 221 -1.20 19.41 19.35
N MET A 222 -2.00 20.46 19.15
CA MET A 222 -3.41 20.35 18.80
C MET A 222 -3.76 21.32 17.66
N PHE A 223 -4.23 20.77 16.54
CA PHE A 223 -4.86 21.52 15.46
C PHE A 223 -6.29 21.90 15.85
N ASN A 224 -6.65 23.15 15.61
CA ASN A 224 -7.99 23.69 15.83
C ASN A 224 -8.76 23.73 14.51
N LYS A 225 -9.82 22.94 14.40
CA LYS A 225 -10.64 22.88 13.17
C LYS A 225 -11.32 24.21 12.82
N HIS A 226 -11.64 25.04 13.82
CA HIS A 226 -12.37 26.28 13.62
C HIS A 226 -11.47 27.43 13.17
N THR A 227 -10.26 27.52 13.73
CA THR A 227 -9.31 28.61 13.42
C THR A 227 -8.30 28.22 12.35
N GLY A 228 -8.10 26.91 12.10
CA GLY A 228 -7.05 26.40 11.22
C GLY A 228 -5.63 26.54 11.79
N THR A 229 -5.50 26.81 13.09
CA THR A 229 -4.20 27.01 13.76
C THR A 229 -3.77 25.77 14.55
N VAL A 230 -2.47 25.62 14.77
CA VAL A 230 -1.91 24.60 15.65
C VAL A 230 -1.30 25.27 16.88
N ASP A 231 -1.67 24.77 18.06
CA ASP A 231 -1.10 25.17 19.33
C ASP A 231 -0.31 24.02 19.95
N ARG A 232 0.87 24.32 20.53
CA ARG A 232 1.55 23.38 21.41
C ARG A 232 0.86 23.36 22.76
N ILE A 233 0.21 22.25 23.09
CA ILE A 233 -0.59 22.10 24.32
C ILE A 233 0.23 21.58 25.49
N ALA A 234 1.37 20.92 25.22
CA ALA A 234 2.36 20.53 26.23
C ALA A 234 3.72 20.16 25.63
N GLN A 235 4.72 20.05 26.51
CA GLN A 235 6.05 19.49 26.23
C GLN A 235 6.40 18.49 27.33
N LEU A 236 6.42 17.20 26.99
CA LEU A 236 6.78 16.12 27.90
C LEU A 236 8.32 16.00 27.97
N PRO A 237 8.93 15.88 29.17
CA PRO A 237 10.37 15.73 29.31
C PRO A 237 10.79 14.28 29.01
N VAL A 238 11.14 14.02 27.75
CA VAL A 238 11.52 12.68 27.27
C VAL A 238 13.02 12.55 27.00
N ILE A 239 13.50 11.30 26.96
CA ILE A 239 14.82 10.95 26.42
C ILE A 239 14.62 10.55 24.95
N SER A 240 15.10 11.40 24.04
CA SER A 240 15.01 11.18 22.59
C SER A 240 16.36 10.70 22.03
N SER A 241 16.64 9.39 22.11
CA SER A 241 17.85 8.76 21.56
C SER A 241 17.47 7.61 20.64
N GLN A 242 18.06 7.56 19.43
CA GLN A 242 17.64 6.60 18.38
C GLN A 242 16.11 6.66 18.20
N SER A 243 15.40 5.53 18.34
CA SER A 243 13.93 5.46 18.22
C SER A 243 13.16 5.73 19.52
N ASN A 244 13.84 5.99 20.65
CA ASN A 244 13.17 6.35 21.90
C ASN A 244 12.65 7.79 21.87
N GLY A 245 11.59 8.05 22.64
CA GLY A 245 10.98 9.36 22.77
C GLY A 245 9.56 9.26 23.31
N LEU A 246 8.70 10.19 22.90
CA LEU A 246 7.24 10.08 22.99
C LEU A 246 6.75 9.32 21.75
N ASN A 247 6.40 8.05 21.91
CA ASN A 247 6.28 7.12 20.79
C ASN A 247 4.84 6.68 20.48
N GLY A 248 3.94 6.78 21.45
CA GLY A 248 2.54 6.39 21.25
C GLY A 248 1.54 7.24 22.00
N MET A 249 0.33 7.30 21.48
CA MET A 249 -0.80 8.04 22.03
C MET A 249 -2.12 7.31 21.77
N ALA A 250 -3.04 7.33 22.74
CA ALA A 250 -4.43 6.93 22.51
C ALA A 250 -5.37 7.74 23.40
N ILE A 251 -6.49 8.20 22.85
CA ILE A 251 -7.58 8.77 23.66
C ILE A 251 -8.38 7.64 24.31
N ALA A 252 -8.82 7.84 25.56
CA ALA A 252 -9.71 6.89 26.23
C ALA A 252 -11.05 6.78 25.48
N PRO A 253 -11.76 5.62 25.51
CA PRO A 253 -13.08 5.50 24.91
C PRO A 253 -14.10 6.54 25.43
N ASP A 254 -13.94 6.98 26.67
CA ASP A 254 -14.78 7.99 27.32
C ASP A 254 -14.21 9.42 27.25
N PHE A 255 -13.20 9.68 26.41
CA PHE A 255 -12.45 10.94 26.29
C PHE A 255 -13.37 12.17 26.20
N LYS A 256 -14.50 12.08 25.49
CA LYS A 256 -15.46 13.18 25.37
C LYS A 256 -15.97 13.68 26.72
N THR A 257 -16.02 12.81 27.73
CA THR A 257 -16.49 13.11 29.08
C THR A 257 -15.35 13.30 30.08
N THR A 258 -14.27 12.53 29.95
CA THR A 258 -13.16 12.52 30.93
C THR A 258 -11.98 13.39 30.54
N GLY A 259 -11.76 13.59 29.24
CA GLY A 259 -10.54 14.19 28.70
C GLY A 259 -9.30 13.31 28.83
N TYR A 260 -9.45 12.01 29.16
CA TYR A 260 -8.30 11.14 29.43
C TYR A 260 -7.59 10.66 28.17
N ILE A 261 -6.28 10.87 28.15
CA ILE A 261 -5.39 10.48 27.06
C ILE A 261 -4.18 9.74 27.62
N TYR A 262 -3.70 8.75 26.89
CA TYR A 262 -2.59 7.90 27.29
C TYR A 262 -1.39 8.16 26.38
N PHE A 263 -0.20 8.16 26.97
CA PHE A 263 1.07 8.29 26.24
C PHE A 263 2.01 7.16 26.60
N SER A 264 2.76 6.68 25.60
CA SER A 264 3.90 5.79 25.77
C SER A 264 5.19 6.55 25.51
N TYR A 265 6.09 6.58 26.50
CA TYR A 265 7.30 7.39 26.39
C TYR A 265 8.43 6.99 27.33
N LEU A 266 9.66 7.35 26.96
CA LEU A 266 10.83 7.26 27.82
C LEU A 266 11.04 8.55 28.60
N SER A 267 10.75 8.52 29.90
CA SER A 267 10.83 9.70 30.77
C SER A 267 12.27 10.12 31.06
N ARG A 268 12.55 11.43 31.06
CA ARG A 268 13.84 11.95 31.55
C ARG A 268 14.04 11.75 33.05
N ALA A 269 12.96 11.57 33.81
CA ALA A 269 13.02 11.29 35.25
C ALA A 269 13.31 9.82 35.56
N ASP A 270 13.15 8.91 34.59
CA ASP A 270 13.31 7.46 34.77
C ASP A 270 13.77 6.86 33.44
N SER A 271 15.09 6.79 33.26
CA SER A 271 15.69 6.28 32.03
C SER A 271 15.75 4.75 31.98
N THR A 272 15.23 4.05 33.00
CA THR A 272 15.27 2.58 33.08
C THR A 272 13.95 1.93 32.74
N HIS A 273 12.87 2.71 32.51
CA HIS A 273 11.57 2.18 32.14
C HIS A 273 10.93 2.99 31.02
N GLN A 274 10.31 2.29 30.06
CA GLN A 274 9.26 2.88 29.25
C GLN A 274 8.01 3.06 30.12
N ARG A 275 7.35 4.20 30.01
CA ARG A 275 6.13 4.51 30.77
C ARG A 275 4.93 4.50 29.87
N ILE A 276 3.85 3.89 30.35
CA ILE A 276 2.50 4.12 29.87
C ILE A 276 1.79 4.95 30.92
N SER A 277 1.43 6.19 30.58
CA SER A 277 0.83 7.12 31.54
C SER A 277 -0.44 7.75 31.00
N ARG A 278 -1.43 7.90 31.88
CA ARG A 278 -2.67 8.64 31.65
C ARG A 278 -2.49 10.10 32.05
N PHE A 279 -3.03 11.01 31.25
CA PHE A 279 -3.14 12.44 31.52
C PHE A 279 -4.56 12.90 31.20
N LYS A 280 -4.87 14.14 31.56
CA LYS A 280 -6.12 14.82 31.24
C LYS A 280 -5.89 16.02 30.34
N ILE A 281 -6.73 16.15 29.31
CA ILE A 281 -6.87 17.38 28.53
C ILE A 281 -8.13 18.12 29.00
N THR A 282 -7.95 19.37 29.41
CA THR A 282 -9.04 20.30 29.77
C THR A 282 -8.79 21.62 29.06
N ASP A 283 -9.82 22.24 28.50
CA ASP A 283 -9.73 23.53 27.80
C ASP A 283 -8.58 23.61 26.77
N ARG A 284 -8.43 22.54 25.98
CA ARG A 284 -7.37 22.39 24.96
C ARG A 284 -5.95 22.48 25.50
N LYS A 285 -5.73 22.16 26.78
CA LYS A 285 -4.40 22.07 27.40
C LYS A 285 -4.24 20.72 28.07
N LEU A 286 -3.03 20.16 28.01
CA LEU A 286 -2.70 18.97 28.77
C LEU A 286 -2.33 19.37 30.21
N GLU A 287 -3.04 18.84 31.19
CA GLU A 287 -2.75 19.05 32.61
C GLU A 287 -1.57 18.16 33.03
N MET A 288 -0.34 18.67 32.99
CA MET A 288 0.86 17.87 33.31
C MET A 288 0.83 17.24 34.72
N SER A 289 0.20 17.91 35.69
CA SER A 289 0.05 17.41 37.07
C SER A 289 -0.97 16.28 37.21
N SER A 290 -1.74 15.97 36.16
CA SER A 290 -2.72 14.86 36.14
C SER A 290 -2.09 13.51 35.82
N GLU A 291 -0.76 13.45 35.62
CA GLU A 291 -0.06 12.22 35.26
C GLU A 291 -0.35 11.09 36.26
N ILE A 292 -0.79 9.96 35.72
CA ILE A 292 -0.86 8.68 36.42
C ILE A 292 -0.09 7.67 35.59
N ILE A 293 0.98 7.12 36.17
CA ILE A 293 1.79 6.06 35.53
C ILE A 293 1.03 4.75 35.71
N VAL A 294 0.46 4.24 34.63
CA VAL A 294 -0.35 3.01 34.62
C VAL A 294 0.54 1.77 34.53
N MET A 295 1.60 1.84 33.72
CA MET A 295 2.54 0.72 33.56
C MET A 295 3.97 1.23 33.42
N LYS A 296 4.90 0.49 34.00
CA LYS A 296 6.35 0.65 33.80
C LYS A 296 6.93 -0.61 33.19
N ILE A 297 7.54 -0.49 32.02
CA ILE A 297 8.18 -1.59 31.30
C ILE A 297 9.70 -1.43 31.44
N PRO A 298 10.39 -2.31 32.18
CA PRO A 298 11.84 -2.22 32.35
C PRO A 298 12.56 -2.28 31.01
N LEU A 299 13.41 -1.30 30.73
CA LEU A 299 14.20 -1.24 29.51
C LEU A 299 15.38 -2.21 29.54
N VAL A 300 15.67 -2.78 28.39
CA VAL A 300 16.97 -3.40 28.12
C VAL A 300 17.94 -2.27 27.75
N LYS A 301 18.94 -2.02 28.59
CA LYS A 301 19.90 -0.89 28.40
C LYS A 301 20.74 -0.98 27.12
N GLU A 302 20.74 -2.13 26.47
CA GLU A 302 21.66 -2.46 25.37
C GLU A 302 21.19 -1.97 23.99
N ASN A 303 19.93 -1.52 23.82
CA ASN A 303 19.42 -1.11 22.50
C ASN A 303 18.41 0.05 22.55
N GLY A 304 18.45 0.95 21.58
CA GLY A 304 17.47 2.02 21.36
C GLY A 304 16.75 1.95 20.01
N TRP A 305 16.93 0.86 19.25
CA TRP A 305 16.19 0.53 18.03
C TRP A 305 14.94 -0.30 18.35
N HIS A 306 13.95 -0.26 17.45
CA HIS A 306 12.64 -0.90 17.63
C HIS A 306 11.93 -0.43 18.91
N GLY A 307 12.11 0.84 19.29
CA GLY A 307 11.55 1.43 20.50
C GLY A 307 10.10 1.90 20.40
N THR A 308 9.42 1.58 19.30
CA THR A 308 8.07 2.09 19.02
C THR A 308 7.03 1.37 19.88
N ASN A 309 6.12 2.16 20.46
CA ASN A 309 5.07 1.67 21.34
C ASN A 309 3.71 2.32 21.01
N ALA A 310 3.13 1.96 19.87
CA ALA A 310 1.80 2.43 19.47
C ALA A 310 0.76 2.04 20.53
N LEU A 311 -0.26 2.90 20.69
CA LEU A 311 -1.35 2.69 21.65
C LEU A 311 -2.69 2.65 20.93
N GLY A 312 -3.64 1.89 21.47
CA GLY A 312 -5.00 1.84 20.94
C GLY A 312 -5.95 1.16 21.90
N PHE A 313 -7.20 1.63 21.93
CA PHE A 313 -8.26 1.02 22.73
C PHE A 313 -9.18 0.17 21.86
N ASP A 314 -9.60 -0.97 22.40
CA ASP A 314 -10.73 -1.72 21.86
C ASP A 314 -12.06 -1.15 22.38
N THR A 315 -13.19 -1.67 21.87
CA THR A 315 -14.52 -1.21 22.27
C THR A 315 -14.90 -1.56 23.72
N LYS A 316 -14.11 -2.40 24.38
CA LYS A 316 -14.29 -2.86 25.76
C LYS A 316 -13.41 -2.07 26.76
N GLY A 317 -12.63 -1.10 26.28
CA GLY A 317 -11.74 -0.30 27.12
C GLY A 317 -10.41 -0.96 27.46
N ASN A 318 -10.03 -2.03 26.76
CA ASN A 318 -8.70 -2.60 26.90
C ASN A 318 -7.70 -1.79 26.09
N LEU A 319 -6.58 -1.44 26.71
CA LEU A 319 -5.46 -0.75 26.08
C LEU A 319 -4.49 -1.77 25.49
N TYR A 320 -4.24 -1.65 24.20
CA TYR A 320 -3.23 -2.39 23.46
C TYR A 320 -1.96 -1.54 23.35
N ILE A 321 -0.81 -2.18 23.55
CA ILE A 321 0.50 -1.52 23.59
C ILE A 321 1.45 -2.33 22.71
N SER A 322 1.88 -1.79 21.58
CA SER A 322 2.94 -2.45 20.80
C SER A 322 4.29 -2.25 21.47
N MET A 323 5.19 -3.22 21.32
CA MET A 323 6.56 -3.15 21.82
C MET A 323 7.47 -3.89 20.83
N GLY A 324 8.41 -3.19 20.22
CA GLY A 324 9.47 -3.85 19.44
C GLY A 324 10.37 -4.72 20.30
N ASP A 325 11.24 -5.49 19.66
CA ASP A 325 12.03 -6.53 20.32
C ASP A 325 13.26 -6.04 21.06
N PHE A 326 13.69 -4.79 20.82
CA PHE A 326 14.91 -4.20 21.38
C PHE A 326 16.14 -5.09 21.17
N THR A 327 16.22 -5.82 20.05
CA THR A 327 17.35 -6.69 19.70
C THR A 327 18.33 -5.98 18.75
N LEU A 328 19.63 -5.97 19.11
CA LEU A 328 20.66 -5.31 18.31
C LEU A 328 20.99 -6.09 17.03
N GLN A 329 21.31 -5.35 15.96
CA GLN A 329 21.95 -5.93 14.78
C GLN A 329 23.47 -5.86 14.88
N SER A 330 24.15 -6.96 14.57
CA SER A 330 25.61 -7.05 14.45
C SER A 330 26.00 -7.51 13.04
N ALA A 331 27.29 -7.39 12.70
CA ALA A 331 27.80 -7.85 11.40
C ALA A 331 27.63 -9.37 11.21
N ASP A 332 27.76 -10.15 12.28
CA ASP A 332 27.66 -11.62 12.22
C ASP A 332 26.22 -12.08 11.97
N ILE A 333 25.21 -11.37 12.47
CA ILE A 333 23.79 -11.72 12.27
C ILE A 333 23.14 -10.96 11.10
N ALA A 334 23.90 -10.09 10.41
CA ALA A 334 23.40 -9.04 9.54
C ALA A 334 22.25 -9.49 8.62
N GLY A 335 21.05 -9.03 8.96
CA GLY A 335 19.84 -9.18 8.15
C GLY A 335 19.04 -10.47 8.30
N TYR A 336 19.49 -11.47 9.06
CA TYR A 336 18.76 -12.74 9.29
C TYR A 336 18.18 -12.82 10.70
N ALA A 337 17.75 -14.01 11.13
CA ALA A 337 17.33 -14.27 12.50
C ALA A 337 18.38 -13.83 13.51
N GLN A 338 17.92 -13.09 14.51
CA GLN A 338 18.75 -12.59 15.61
C GLN A 338 18.72 -13.64 16.73
N ILE A 339 19.54 -14.69 16.63
CA ILE A 339 19.55 -15.85 17.56
C ILE A 339 20.96 -16.16 18.08
N ASP A 340 21.83 -15.15 18.20
CA ASP A 340 23.21 -15.35 18.64
C ASP A 340 23.29 -15.50 20.17
N GLU A 341 23.50 -16.74 20.62
CA GLU A 341 23.50 -17.14 22.02
C GLU A 341 24.85 -16.95 22.74
N ARG A 342 25.87 -16.43 22.04
CA ARG A 342 27.20 -16.23 22.63
C ARG A 342 27.13 -15.26 23.83
N PRO A 343 27.80 -15.54 24.96
CA PRO A 343 27.68 -14.73 26.18
C PRO A 343 28.02 -13.24 26.02
N GLU A 344 28.90 -12.90 25.07
CA GLU A 344 29.27 -11.52 24.76
C GLU A 344 28.26 -10.79 23.85
N ASN A 345 27.30 -11.51 23.25
CA ASN A 345 26.35 -11.01 22.25
C ASN A 345 24.88 -11.13 22.68
N VAL A 346 24.58 -11.26 23.98
CA VAL A 346 23.21 -11.39 24.52
C VAL A 346 22.23 -10.38 23.93
N ALA A 347 22.66 -9.13 23.70
CA ALA A 347 21.82 -8.07 23.15
C ALA A 347 21.29 -8.36 21.73
N THR A 348 21.91 -9.28 21.00
CA THR A 348 21.56 -9.72 19.63
C THR A 348 20.71 -10.99 19.58
N ASP A 349 20.34 -11.53 20.74
CA ASP A 349 19.47 -12.69 20.85
C ASP A 349 18.00 -12.26 21.03
N ALA A 350 17.20 -12.33 19.97
CA ALA A 350 15.76 -12.08 19.99
C ALA A 350 14.98 -13.23 20.66
N GLN A 351 15.61 -14.38 20.92
CA GLN A 351 14.97 -15.45 21.68
C GLN A 351 14.75 -15.05 23.13
N ARG A 352 15.60 -14.16 23.69
CA ARG A 352 15.43 -13.60 25.03
C ARG A 352 14.28 -12.58 25.12
N THR A 353 13.81 -12.07 23.99
CA THR A 353 12.75 -11.04 23.88
C THR A 353 11.53 -11.59 23.17
N SER A 354 11.49 -11.57 21.85
CA SER A 354 10.35 -11.86 20.99
C SER A 354 9.72 -13.23 21.25
N ALA A 355 10.55 -14.25 21.40
CA ALA A 355 10.12 -15.63 21.71
C ALA A 355 10.11 -15.97 23.21
N ASN A 356 10.50 -15.05 24.09
CA ASN A 356 10.48 -15.26 25.54
C ASN A 356 9.10 -14.89 26.10
N THR A 357 8.42 -15.88 26.70
CA THR A 357 7.09 -15.71 27.30
C THR A 357 7.10 -14.83 28.55
N ASN A 358 8.27 -14.59 29.15
CA ASN A 358 8.47 -13.77 30.34
C ASN A 358 9.07 -12.38 30.02
N SER A 359 8.90 -11.90 28.78
CA SER A 359 9.40 -10.60 28.31
C SER A 359 8.28 -9.75 27.71
N TYR A 360 8.37 -8.42 27.86
CA TYR A 360 7.45 -7.46 27.25
C TYR A 360 7.84 -7.05 25.83
N PHE A 361 9.03 -7.44 25.36
CA PHE A 361 9.60 -7.00 24.08
C PHE A 361 9.27 -7.95 22.95
N GLY A 362 9.04 -7.41 21.76
CA GLY A 362 8.60 -8.16 20.58
C GLY A 362 7.17 -8.68 20.76
N LYS A 363 6.29 -7.83 21.30
CA LYS A 363 4.92 -8.16 21.73
C LYS A 363 3.93 -7.08 21.30
N ILE A 364 2.65 -7.44 21.30
CA ILE A 364 1.56 -6.49 21.54
C ILE A 364 0.90 -6.91 22.86
N LEU A 365 0.99 -6.04 23.86
CA LEU A 365 0.42 -6.24 25.18
C LEU A 365 -1.03 -5.77 25.21
N ARG A 366 -1.83 -6.32 26.11
CA ARG A 366 -3.23 -5.93 26.34
C ARG A 366 -3.56 -5.92 27.82
N ILE A 367 -3.94 -4.74 28.33
CA ILE A 367 -4.33 -4.50 29.73
C ILE A 367 -5.67 -3.76 29.78
N HIS A 368 -6.35 -3.76 30.92
CA HIS A 368 -7.51 -2.90 31.17
C HIS A 368 -7.14 -1.84 32.21
N PRO A 369 -6.93 -0.56 31.82
CA PRO A 369 -6.61 0.50 32.78
C PRO A 369 -7.77 0.76 33.74
N GLU A 370 -7.47 0.84 35.03
CA GLU A 370 -8.46 1.11 36.07
C GLU A 370 -8.52 2.61 36.44
N PRO A 371 -9.64 3.10 36.98
CA PRO A 371 -9.77 4.50 37.39
C PRO A 371 -8.71 4.96 38.39
N ASP A 372 -8.27 4.08 39.29
CA ASP A 372 -7.27 4.34 40.34
C ASP A 372 -5.82 4.38 39.83
N GLY A 373 -5.61 4.13 38.53
CA GLY A 373 -4.29 4.13 37.90
C GLY A 373 -3.59 2.78 37.88
N THR A 374 -4.22 1.74 38.43
CA THR A 374 -3.77 0.35 38.24
C THR A 374 -4.28 -0.19 36.89
N TYR A 375 -4.04 -1.48 36.64
CA TYR A 375 -4.66 -2.19 35.53
C TYR A 375 -5.01 -3.61 35.92
N SER A 376 -6.01 -4.19 35.24
CA SER A 376 -6.35 -5.61 35.31
C SER A 376 -5.98 -6.33 34.01
N ILE A 377 -5.91 -7.67 34.05
CA ILE A 377 -5.59 -8.50 32.88
C ILE A 377 -6.88 -8.94 32.18
N PRO A 378 -7.10 -8.55 30.91
CA PRO A 378 -8.26 -8.99 30.15
C PRO A 378 -8.25 -10.49 29.86
N LYS A 379 -9.43 -11.12 29.91
CA LYS A 379 -9.59 -12.52 29.49
C LYS A 379 -9.22 -12.71 28.01
N GLY A 380 -8.56 -13.83 27.71
CA GLY A 380 -8.14 -14.18 26.34
C GLY A 380 -6.78 -13.63 25.94
N ASN A 381 -5.98 -13.11 26.90
CA ASN A 381 -4.54 -12.96 26.71
C ASN A 381 -3.88 -14.34 26.56
N LEU A 382 -2.69 -14.37 25.98
CA LEU A 382 -2.01 -15.61 25.58
C LEU A 382 -1.70 -16.52 26.77
N TYR A 383 -1.41 -15.93 27.93
CA TYR A 383 -1.07 -16.64 29.15
C TYR A 383 -1.97 -16.23 30.32
N PRO A 384 -2.41 -17.18 31.16
CA PRO A 384 -3.17 -16.85 32.36
C PRO A 384 -2.24 -16.28 33.45
N GLU A 385 -2.78 -15.42 34.31
CA GLU A 385 -2.06 -14.81 35.44
C GLU A 385 -1.39 -15.81 36.38
N SER A 386 -1.96 -17.01 36.51
CA SER A 386 -1.45 -18.06 37.39
C SER A 386 -0.26 -18.83 36.83
N LEU A 387 0.10 -18.64 35.55
CA LEU A 387 1.18 -19.41 34.92
C LEU A 387 2.53 -18.74 35.14
N ASP A 388 3.37 -19.39 35.94
CA ASP A 388 4.73 -18.92 36.21
C ASP A 388 5.58 -18.85 34.93
N ARG A 389 6.62 -18.01 34.94
CA ARG A 389 7.52 -17.74 33.81
C ARG A 389 6.79 -17.20 32.56
N THR A 390 5.65 -16.54 32.75
CA THR A 390 4.96 -15.82 31.68
C THR A 390 4.58 -14.39 32.10
N LYS A 391 4.32 -13.52 31.11
CA LYS A 391 3.67 -12.23 31.34
C LYS A 391 2.20 -12.32 30.91
N PRO A 392 1.24 -12.17 31.84
CA PRO A 392 -0.17 -12.26 31.50
C PRO A 392 -0.67 -11.10 30.63
N GLU A 393 0.09 -10.01 30.52
CA GLU A 393 -0.20 -8.88 29.62
C GLU A 393 -0.06 -9.24 28.13
N ILE A 394 0.63 -10.34 27.78
CA ILE A 394 0.91 -10.70 26.39
C ILE A 394 -0.39 -11.10 25.68
N PHE A 395 -0.78 -10.36 24.65
CA PHE A 395 -1.82 -10.77 23.70
C PHE A 395 -1.19 -11.35 22.43
N ILE A 396 -0.21 -10.66 21.86
CA ILE A 396 0.56 -11.11 20.70
C ILE A 396 2.02 -11.31 21.11
N MET A 397 2.59 -12.44 20.71
CA MET A 397 4.00 -12.77 20.88
C MET A 397 4.69 -12.98 19.53
N GLY A 398 6.02 -12.82 19.50
CA GLY A 398 6.82 -13.18 18.33
C GLY A 398 6.80 -12.12 17.26
N CYS A 399 6.85 -10.85 17.65
CA CYS A 399 7.02 -9.75 16.71
C CYS A 399 8.46 -9.23 16.75
N ARG A 400 8.95 -8.65 15.65
CA ARG A 400 10.23 -7.94 15.63
C ARG A 400 10.06 -6.46 15.97
N ASN A 401 9.23 -5.78 15.20
CA ASN A 401 8.94 -4.36 15.31
C ASN A 401 7.50 -4.08 14.83
N PRO A 402 6.49 -4.37 15.67
CA PRO A 402 5.09 -4.11 15.36
C PRO A 402 4.77 -2.61 15.46
N TYR A 403 5.24 -1.83 14.48
CA TYR A 403 5.38 -0.38 14.59
C TYR A 403 4.04 0.35 14.75
N ARG A 404 3.05 0.02 13.92
CA ARG A 404 1.70 0.63 13.94
C ARG A 404 0.66 -0.45 13.71
N PHE A 405 -0.38 -0.43 14.54
CA PHE A 405 -1.52 -1.32 14.46
C PHE A 405 -2.83 -0.54 14.43
N SER A 406 -3.91 -1.24 14.08
CA SER A 406 -5.28 -0.74 14.18
C SER A 406 -6.17 -1.79 14.83
N LEU A 407 -7.16 -1.32 15.60
CA LEU A 407 -8.23 -2.15 16.17
C LEU A 407 -9.52 -1.85 15.41
N ASP A 408 -10.21 -2.89 14.99
CA ASP A 408 -11.46 -2.75 14.26
C ASP A 408 -12.62 -2.41 15.23
N PRO A 409 -13.31 -1.28 15.03
CA PRO A 409 -14.29 -0.77 16.00
C PRO A 409 -15.61 -1.57 16.02
N HIS A 410 -15.80 -2.55 15.13
CA HIS A 410 -16.99 -3.40 15.08
C HIS A 410 -16.73 -4.81 15.59
N THR A 411 -15.47 -5.26 15.59
CA THR A 411 -15.10 -6.66 15.86
C THR A 411 -14.01 -6.83 16.92
N ASP A 412 -13.33 -5.75 17.33
CA ASP A 412 -12.12 -5.76 18.16
C ASP A 412 -10.96 -6.58 17.59
N ALA A 413 -11.00 -6.95 16.29
CA ALA A 413 -9.89 -7.62 15.64
C ALA A 413 -8.69 -6.65 15.55
N LEU A 414 -7.52 -7.14 15.94
CA LEU A 414 -6.26 -6.41 15.87
C LEU A 414 -5.59 -6.68 14.53
N TYR A 415 -5.24 -5.61 13.82
CA TYR A 415 -4.48 -5.65 12.58
C TYR A 415 -3.16 -4.94 12.80
N PHE A 416 -2.03 -5.57 12.48
CA PHE A 416 -0.72 -4.99 12.75
C PHE A 416 0.27 -5.32 11.65
N GLY A 417 1.15 -4.35 11.36
CA GLY A 417 2.31 -4.55 10.52
C GLY A 417 3.50 -4.94 11.40
N ASP A 418 4.31 -5.90 10.97
CA ASP A 418 5.57 -6.25 11.63
C ASP A 418 6.74 -6.08 10.66
N VAL A 419 7.74 -5.31 11.08
CA VAL A 419 8.89 -4.96 10.23
C VAL A 419 10.01 -5.98 10.39
N GLY A 420 10.29 -6.74 9.35
CA GLY A 420 11.26 -7.84 9.37
C GLY A 420 12.72 -7.42 9.21
N PRO A 421 13.64 -8.40 9.16
CA PRO A 421 15.06 -8.14 9.18
C PRO A 421 15.59 -7.71 7.81
N ASP A 422 16.89 -7.37 7.73
CA ASP A 422 17.45 -6.61 6.62
C ASP A 422 18.07 -7.42 5.47
N ALA A 423 18.06 -8.75 5.51
CA ALA A 423 18.68 -9.58 4.48
C ALA A 423 18.02 -9.39 3.11
N LEU A 424 18.83 -9.19 2.07
CA LEU A 424 18.36 -8.99 0.69
C LEU A 424 18.22 -10.30 -0.10
N THR A 425 18.83 -11.38 0.39
CA THR A 425 18.84 -12.69 -0.26
C THR A 425 18.63 -13.78 0.77
N GLU A 426 18.18 -14.95 0.32
CA GLU A 426 18.17 -16.16 1.14
C GLU A 426 19.63 -16.63 1.34
N GLY A 427 19.89 -17.36 2.43
CA GLY A 427 21.22 -17.85 2.76
C GLY A 427 21.20 -19.02 3.74
N GLU A 428 22.38 -19.46 4.17
CA GLU A 428 22.53 -20.62 5.06
C GLU A 428 21.85 -20.44 6.43
N LYS A 429 21.61 -19.19 6.85
CA LYS A 429 20.89 -18.87 8.09
C LYS A 429 19.37 -18.91 7.92
N GLY A 430 18.86 -18.88 6.69
CA GLY A 430 17.44 -18.93 6.38
C GLY A 430 17.01 -17.88 5.34
N PRO A 431 15.72 -17.50 5.36
CA PRO A 431 15.15 -16.61 4.34
C PRO A 431 15.70 -15.17 4.40
N GLN A 432 15.58 -14.47 3.27
CA GLN A 432 15.71 -13.01 3.20
C GLN A 432 14.69 -12.31 4.12
N GLY A 433 14.83 -11.00 4.33
CA GLY A 433 13.89 -10.20 5.12
C GLY A 433 12.53 -9.99 4.45
N TYR A 434 11.47 -9.99 5.26
CA TYR A 434 10.09 -9.72 4.84
C TYR A 434 9.37 -8.83 5.83
N ASP A 435 8.55 -7.92 5.32
CA ASP A 435 7.54 -7.26 6.13
C ASP A 435 6.22 -8.02 6.05
N GLU A 436 5.45 -7.97 7.13
CA GLU A 436 4.22 -8.74 7.30
C GLU A 436 3.04 -7.89 7.74
N VAL A 437 1.85 -8.21 7.22
CA VAL A 437 0.58 -7.77 7.80
C VAL A 437 -0.08 -8.96 8.44
N ASN A 438 -0.44 -8.80 9.71
CA ASN A 438 -1.01 -9.81 10.56
C ASN A 438 -2.41 -9.41 11.05
N ILE A 439 -3.26 -10.42 11.27
CA ILE A 439 -4.60 -10.25 11.83
C ILE A 439 -4.72 -11.17 13.05
N ALA A 440 -5.15 -10.60 14.18
CA ALA A 440 -5.38 -11.31 15.43
C ALA A 440 -6.80 -11.08 15.92
N LYS A 441 -7.62 -12.13 15.84
CA LYS A 441 -8.93 -12.20 16.52
C LYS A 441 -8.84 -12.82 17.90
N GLU A 442 -7.74 -13.54 18.14
CA GLU A 442 -7.38 -14.22 19.36
C GLU A 442 -5.87 -14.02 19.60
N ALA A 443 -5.43 -14.27 20.83
CA ALA A 443 -4.01 -14.22 21.16
C ALA A 443 -3.21 -15.28 20.39
N GLY A 444 -1.92 -15.03 20.13
CA GLY A 444 -1.09 -15.97 19.38
C GLY A 444 0.39 -15.62 19.30
N PHE A 445 1.17 -16.57 18.77
CA PHE A 445 2.59 -16.42 18.47
C PHE A 445 2.79 -16.26 16.96
N TYR A 446 3.48 -15.21 16.54
CA TYR A 446 3.64 -14.81 15.13
C TYR A 446 5.08 -14.99 14.61
N GLY A 447 5.85 -15.83 15.32
CA GLY A 447 6.97 -16.55 14.73
C GLY A 447 8.35 -15.92 14.88
N TRP A 448 8.51 -14.60 15.01
CA TRP A 448 9.85 -14.02 15.18
C TRP A 448 10.50 -14.48 16.50
N PRO A 449 11.78 -14.93 16.51
CA PRO A 449 12.77 -14.89 15.42
C PRO A 449 12.91 -16.17 14.59
N TYR A 450 12.01 -17.13 14.73
CA TYR A 450 12.10 -18.46 14.11
C TYR A 450 11.53 -18.52 12.69
N ALA A 451 10.59 -17.63 12.36
CA ALA A 451 9.94 -17.60 11.06
C ALA A 451 9.68 -16.16 10.58
N VAL A 452 9.55 -16.03 9.25
CA VAL A 452 9.03 -14.85 8.54
C VAL A 452 8.16 -15.28 7.37
N ALA A 453 7.44 -14.35 6.75
CA ALA A 453 6.56 -14.57 5.61
C ALA A 453 5.52 -15.67 5.89
N ASP A 454 5.25 -16.56 4.95
CA ASP A 454 4.27 -17.65 5.07
C ASP A 454 4.73 -18.85 5.91
N ASN A 455 5.39 -18.55 7.05
CA ASN A 455 6.18 -19.47 7.88
C ASN A 455 7.40 -20.04 7.15
N LYS A 456 8.17 -19.18 6.47
CA LYS A 456 9.53 -19.50 6.04
C LYS A 456 10.43 -19.55 7.27
N MET A 457 10.89 -20.75 7.60
CA MET A 457 11.66 -21.00 8.81
C MET A 457 13.13 -20.60 8.64
N TYR A 458 13.70 -19.97 9.68
CA TYR A 458 15.14 -19.85 9.82
C TYR A 458 15.75 -21.18 10.28
N ASN A 459 17.06 -21.34 10.01
CA ASN A 459 17.82 -22.47 10.52
C ASN A 459 18.31 -22.17 11.94
N ASP A 460 18.39 -23.19 12.78
CA ASP A 460 19.03 -23.12 14.09
C ASP A 460 20.55 -22.98 13.93
N TYR A 461 21.00 -21.75 13.64
CA TYR A 461 22.38 -21.45 13.34
C TYR A 461 23.18 -21.18 14.61
N ASP A 462 24.17 -22.02 14.88
CA ASP A 462 25.11 -21.83 15.99
C ASP A 462 26.18 -20.81 15.60
N TYR A 463 26.17 -19.65 16.26
CA TYR A 463 27.10 -18.55 15.98
C TYR A 463 28.52 -18.76 16.54
N ASP A 464 28.70 -19.66 17.51
CA ASP A 464 30.01 -20.02 18.04
C ASP A 464 30.71 -21.01 17.10
N THR A 465 30.02 -22.11 16.76
CA THR A 465 30.58 -23.17 15.89
C THR A 465 30.39 -22.92 14.40
N LYS A 466 29.56 -21.94 14.03
CA LYS A 466 29.14 -21.61 12.64
C LYS A 466 28.43 -22.75 11.93
N LYS A 467 27.84 -23.67 12.69
CA LYS A 467 27.13 -24.84 12.16
C LYS A 467 25.68 -24.47 11.86
N VAL A 468 25.22 -24.85 10.67
CA VAL A 468 23.81 -24.76 10.29
C VAL A 468 23.08 -25.98 10.87
N GLY A 469 22.17 -25.75 11.82
CA GLY A 469 21.25 -26.76 12.33
C GLY A 469 20.02 -26.94 11.44
N GLU A 470 19.08 -27.75 11.91
CA GLU A 470 17.79 -27.94 11.24
C GLU A 470 16.94 -26.66 11.32
N PRO A 471 16.02 -26.43 10.37
CA PRO A 471 15.01 -25.40 10.48
C PRO A 471 14.14 -25.59 11.74
N PHE A 472 13.70 -24.49 12.35
CA PHE A 472 12.74 -24.56 13.46
C PHE A 472 11.39 -25.17 13.04
N ASP A 473 10.69 -25.79 13.99
CA ASP A 473 9.36 -26.39 13.76
C ASP A 473 8.25 -25.36 13.99
N PRO A 474 7.43 -25.02 12.97
CA PRO A 474 6.35 -24.03 13.13
C PRO A 474 5.18 -24.50 13.99
N GLU A 475 4.97 -25.81 14.14
CA GLU A 475 3.86 -26.37 14.94
C GLU A 475 4.26 -26.54 16.41
N ARG A 476 5.55 -26.67 16.68
CA ARG A 476 6.08 -26.81 18.03
C ARG A 476 7.46 -26.14 18.16
N PRO A 477 7.52 -24.80 18.09
CA PRO A 477 8.77 -24.08 18.27
C PRO A 477 9.28 -24.24 19.70
N VAL A 478 10.61 -24.32 19.86
CA VAL A 478 11.27 -24.50 21.15
C VAL A 478 12.34 -23.43 21.33
N ASN A 479 12.23 -22.65 22.41
CA ASN A 479 13.19 -21.63 22.78
C ASN A 479 14.21 -22.18 23.79
N LYS A 480 15.33 -22.67 23.26
CA LYS A 480 16.44 -23.24 24.05
C LYS A 480 17.53 -22.23 24.40
N SER A 481 17.34 -20.95 24.06
CA SER A 481 18.35 -19.94 24.32
C SER A 481 18.75 -19.95 25.80
N PRO A 482 20.06 -19.84 26.11
CA PRO A 482 20.52 -19.69 27.49
C PRO A 482 20.01 -18.41 28.15
N ASN A 483 19.49 -17.46 27.37
CA ASN A 483 18.91 -16.20 27.82
C ASN A 483 17.38 -16.27 27.98
N ASN A 484 16.75 -17.43 27.72
CA ASN A 484 15.31 -17.61 27.89
C ASN A 484 14.93 -17.76 29.37
N THR A 485 14.17 -16.80 29.89
CA THR A 485 13.59 -16.86 31.25
C THR A 485 12.16 -17.38 31.26
N GLY A 486 11.56 -17.56 30.08
CA GLY A 486 10.18 -17.98 29.88
C GLY A 486 10.03 -19.49 29.73
N LEU A 487 8.93 -19.92 29.13
CA LEU A 487 8.71 -21.31 28.73
C LEU A 487 9.63 -21.66 27.56
N GLU A 488 10.05 -22.93 27.49
CA GLU A 488 10.80 -23.45 26.35
C GLU A 488 9.87 -23.87 25.22
N GLU A 489 8.80 -24.61 25.53
CA GLU A 489 7.79 -25.02 24.55
C GLU A 489 6.85 -23.84 24.26
N LEU A 490 6.78 -23.45 22.99
CA LEU A 490 6.01 -22.30 22.54
C LEU A 490 4.75 -22.73 21.76
N PRO A 491 3.72 -21.86 21.69
CA PRO A 491 2.55 -22.11 20.85
C PRO A 491 2.91 -22.24 19.36
N PRO A 492 2.07 -22.89 18.53
CA PRO A 492 2.23 -22.91 17.08
C PRO A 492 2.28 -21.49 16.47
N ILE A 493 3.07 -21.33 15.41
CA ILE A 493 3.24 -20.07 14.69
C ILE A 493 2.01 -19.78 13.81
N LYS A 494 1.38 -18.63 14.04
CA LYS A 494 0.31 -18.08 13.21
C LYS A 494 0.90 -17.41 11.97
N LYS A 495 0.25 -17.61 10.82
CA LYS A 495 0.66 -17.05 9.53
C LYS A 495 0.18 -15.61 9.36
N PRO A 496 0.96 -14.74 8.69
CA PRO A 496 0.48 -13.45 8.22
C PRO A 496 -0.51 -13.60 7.07
N VAL A 497 -1.28 -12.54 6.84
CA VAL A 497 -2.23 -12.48 5.72
C VAL A 497 -1.63 -11.87 4.46
N LEU A 498 -0.54 -11.11 4.61
CA LEU A 498 0.22 -10.51 3.51
C LEU A 498 1.68 -10.38 3.92
N TRP A 499 2.60 -10.64 3.00
CA TRP A 499 4.04 -10.50 3.23
C TRP A 499 4.77 -10.09 1.95
N TYR A 500 5.85 -9.34 2.08
CA TYR A 500 6.67 -8.97 0.92
C TYR A 500 8.14 -8.79 1.27
N PRO A 501 9.05 -9.20 0.37
CA PRO A 501 10.47 -9.21 0.69
C PRO A 501 11.10 -7.83 0.59
N LYS A 502 12.21 -7.68 1.29
CA LYS A 502 13.14 -6.56 1.09
C LYS A 502 13.81 -6.63 -0.28
N GLY A 503 14.12 -5.46 -0.84
CA GLY A 503 14.95 -5.29 -2.03
C GLY A 503 14.21 -5.50 -3.34
N LYS A 504 13.50 -6.63 -3.49
CA LYS A 504 12.81 -7.00 -4.75
C LYS A 504 11.29 -6.98 -4.63
N ALA A 505 10.61 -6.98 -5.78
CA ALA A 505 9.16 -7.12 -5.82
C ALA A 505 8.72 -8.49 -5.29
N SER A 506 7.62 -8.51 -4.54
CA SER A 506 7.03 -9.75 -4.07
C SER A 506 6.51 -10.56 -5.26
N THR A 507 6.81 -11.85 -5.27
CA THR A 507 6.19 -12.80 -6.18
C THR A 507 4.78 -13.19 -5.73
N VAL A 508 4.28 -12.74 -4.58
CA VAL A 508 2.91 -13.04 -4.12
C VAL A 508 2.09 -11.76 -4.01
N PHE A 509 2.71 -10.61 -3.76
CA PHE A 509 2.03 -9.32 -3.61
C PHE A 509 2.79 -8.22 -4.36
N PRO A 510 2.90 -8.27 -5.70
CA PRO A 510 3.80 -7.45 -6.50
C PRO A 510 3.50 -5.94 -6.42
N TYR A 511 2.26 -5.57 -6.08
CA TYR A 511 1.88 -4.16 -5.93
C TYR A 511 2.52 -3.51 -4.70
N THR A 512 3.11 -4.27 -3.78
CA THR A 512 3.93 -3.69 -2.70
C THR A 512 5.25 -3.13 -3.20
N GLY A 513 5.60 -3.31 -4.48
CA GLY A 513 6.79 -2.76 -5.12
C GLY A 513 8.09 -3.42 -4.64
N SER A 514 9.21 -2.74 -4.85
CA SER A 514 10.57 -3.15 -4.45
C SER A 514 11.22 -2.11 -3.55
N GLY A 515 12.40 -2.40 -2.99
CA GLY A 515 13.14 -1.48 -2.11
C GLY A 515 13.13 -1.86 -0.63
N GLY A 516 13.45 -0.91 0.25
CA GLY A 516 13.39 -1.11 1.70
C GLY A 516 11.96 -1.40 2.19
N ILE A 517 11.80 -1.75 3.46
CA ILE A 517 10.54 -2.23 4.02
C ILE A 517 10.24 -1.51 5.33
N GLN A 518 9.02 -1.01 5.50
CA GLN A 518 8.49 -0.51 6.77
C GLN A 518 6.95 -0.45 6.73
N ILE A 519 6.32 -1.61 6.81
CA ILE A 519 4.87 -1.81 6.79
C ILE A 519 4.20 -1.29 8.06
N MET A 520 3.04 -0.68 7.86
CA MET A 520 2.16 -0.21 8.91
C MET A 520 0.70 -0.46 8.51
N VAL A 521 -0.15 -0.59 9.53
CA VAL A 521 -1.57 -0.84 9.33
C VAL A 521 -2.39 0.34 9.82
N GLY A 522 -3.31 0.79 8.98
CA GLY A 522 -4.27 1.84 9.24
C GLY A 522 -5.67 1.30 9.53
N PRO A 523 -6.69 2.17 9.55
CA PRO A 523 -8.04 1.81 9.95
C PRO A 523 -8.74 0.97 8.89
N ARG A 524 -9.73 0.22 9.34
CA ARG A 524 -10.75 -0.36 8.48
C ARG A 524 -11.93 0.60 8.35
N TYR A 525 -12.42 0.79 7.13
CA TYR A 525 -13.51 1.74 6.87
C TYR A 525 -14.88 1.05 6.87
N TYR A 526 -15.88 1.72 7.46
CA TYR A 526 -17.26 1.27 7.46
C TYR A 526 -18.17 2.42 7.04
N THR A 527 -18.85 2.25 5.91
CA THR A 527 -19.75 3.28 5.36
C THR A 527 -20.93 3.53 6.29
N SER A 528 -21.35 2.50 7.03
CA SER A 528 -22.43 2.55 8.01
C SER A 528 -22.18 3.50 9.17
N ASP A 529 -20.92 3.83 9.46
CA ASP A 529 -20.54 4.67 10.58
C ASP A 529 -20.78 6.16 10.27
N TYR A 530 -21.01 6.48 9.00
CA TYR A 530 -21.15 7.85 8.50
C TYR A 530 -22.46 8.02 7.70
N PRO A 531 -23.65 7.68 8.23
CA PRO A 531 -24.88 7.68 7.44
C PRO A 531 -25.23 9.06 6.87
N GLU A 532 -25.00 10.12 7.65
CA GLU A 532 -25.36 11.50 7.30
C GLU A 532 -24.20 12.32 6.70
N SER A 533 -22.98 11.77 6.63
CA SER A 533 -21.84 12.54 6.12
C SER A 533 -21.87 12.66 4.60
N SER A 534 -21.61 13.87 4.11
CA SER A 534 -21.39 14.17 2.70
C SER A 534 -19.93 14.07 2.26
N ASP A 535 -19.00 13.84 3.20
CA ASP A 535 -17.55 13.72 2.98
C ASP A 535 -17.08 12.25 3.06
N LYS A 536 -17.98 11.33 3.46
CA LYS A 536 -17.71 9.90 3.62
C LYS A 536 -17.26 9.25 2.32
N PHE A 537 -16.36 8.29 2.43
CA PHE A 537 -15.92 7.49 1.29
C PHE A 537 -17.06 6.61 0.76
N PRO A 538 -17.08 6.32 -0.55
CA PRO A 538 -18.12 5.52 -1.17
C PRO A 538 -18.07 4.07 -0.71
N ARG A 539 -19.17 3.34 -0.92
CA ARG A 539 -19.33 1.93 -0.53
C ARG A 539 -18.23 1.01 -1.08
N TYR A 540 -17.48 1.42 -2.10
CA TYR A 540 -16.28 0.71 -2.55
C TYR A 540 -15.31 0.39 -1.42
N TYR A 541 -15.13 1.32 -0.47
CA TYR A 541 -14.22 1.14 0.67
C TYR A 541 -14.85 0.44 1.86
N ASP A 542 -16.14 0.09 1.80
CA ASP A 542 -16.82 -0.56 2.92
C ASP A 542 -16.10 -1.86 3.30
N LYS A 543 -15.74 -1.97 4.57
CA LYS A 543 -15.00 -3.09 5.17
C LYS A 543 -13.58 -3.31 4.64
N ARG A 544 -13.02 -2.37 3.86
CA ARG A 544 -11.61 -2.42 3.43
C ARG A 544 -10.68 -1.97 4.55
N LEU A 545 -9.55 -2.67 4.67
CA LEU A 545 -8.45 -2.25 5.55
C LEU A 545 -7.48 -1.39 4.75
N PHE A 546 -6.99 -0.30 5.36
CA PHE A 546 -5.90 0.48 4.79
C PHE A 546 -4.56 0.01 5.37
N ILE A 547 -3.58 -0.17 4.50
CA ILE A 547 -2.19 -0.50 4.86
C ILE A 547 -1.26 0.45 4.12
N PHE A 548 -0.08 0.71 4.66
CA PHE A 548 0.85 1.67 4.08
C PHE A 548 2.29 1.31 4.42
N ASP A 549 3.21 1.63 3.51
CA ASP A 549 4.63 1.43 3.71
C ASP A 549 5.32 2.79 3.76
N TRP A 550 6.05 3.03 4.85
CA TRP A 550 6.73 4.30 5.08
C TRP A 550 7.95 4.50 4.18
N VAL A 551 8.68 3.44 3.83
CA VAL A 551 9.87 3.49 2.98
C VAL A 551 9.50 3.56 1.50
N ARG A 552 8.57 2.70 1.07
CA ARG A 552 8.10 2.59 -0.32
C ARG A 552 7.01 3.58 -0.67
N ASN A 553 6.53 4.32 0.32
CA ASN A 553 5.73 5.52 0.17
C ASN A 553 4.41 5.30 -0.61
N TRP A 554 3.69 4.24 -0.26
CA TRP A 554 2.39 3.92 -0.84
C TRP A 554 1.34 3.72 0.26
N VAL A 555 0.08 3.90 -0.13
CA VAL A 555 -1.10 3.49 0.64
C VAL A 555 -1.92 2.54 -0.22
N MET A 556 -2.33 1.42 0.35
CA MET A 556 -3.18 0.42 -0.29
C MET A 556 -4.45 0.21 0.52
N SER A 557 -5.54 -0.09 -0.16
CA SER A 557 -6.76 -0.61 0.45
C SER A 557 -6.91 -2.08 0.10
N ILE A 558 -7.13 -2.93 1.10
CA ILE A 558 -7.27 -4.37 0.94
C ILE A 558 -8.69 -4.84 1.25
N ASP A 559 -9.21 -5.70 0.40
CA ASP A 559 -10.37 -6.54 0.69
C ASP A 559 -9.89 -7.82 1.34
N LEU A 560 -10.53 -8.19 2.43
CA LEU A 560 -10.36 -9.50 3.02
C LEU A 560 -11.50 -10.44 2.59
N ASP A 561 -11.25 -11.74 2.68
CA ASP A 561 -12.30 -12.73 2.54
C ASP A 561 -13.34 -12.65 3.67
N GLU A 562 -14.44 -13.39 3.55
CA GLU A 562 -15.53 -13.33 4.55
C GLU A 562 -15.06 -13.76 5.93
N SER A 563 -14.08 -14.67 5.99
CA SER A 563 -13.46 -15.08 7.25
C SER A 563 -12.53 -14.01 7.82
N GLY A 564 -12.10 -13.03 7.03
CA GLY A 564 -11.15 -11.99 7.44
C GLY A 564 -9.75 -12.53 7.69
N THR A 565 -9.35 -13.60 7.02
CA THR A 565 -8.04 -14.28 7.19
C THR A 565 -7.19 -14.29 5.94
N GLN A 566 -7.72 -13.86 4.79
CA GLN A 566 -6.97 -13.82 3.53
C GLN A 566 -7.25 -12.54 2.76
N VAL A 567 -6.25 -12.03 2.03
CA VAL A 567 -6.40 -10.91 1.11
C VAL A 567 -7.03 -11.38 -0.20
N LYS A 568 -8.21 -10.86 -0.53
CA LYS A 568 -8.89 -11.09 -1.81
C LYS A 568 -8.46 -10.12 -2.90
N ASN A 569 -8.25 -8.87 -2.52
CA ASN A 569 -7.88 -7.82 -3.46
C ASN A 569 -7.05 -6.77 -2.73
N MET A 570 -6.07 -6.19 -3.42
CA MET A 570 -5.25 -5.09 -2.91
C MET A 570 -5.16 -4.03 -4.00
N VAL A 571 -5.55 -2.80 -3.68
CA VAL A 571 -5.65 -1.72 -4.65
C VAL A 571 -4.98 -0.45 -4.11
N PRO A 572 -4.10 0.21 -4.87
CA PRO A 572 -3.53 1.49 -4.48
C PRO A 572 -4.61 2.52 -4.17
N PHE A 573 -4.47 3.19 -3.03
CA PHE A 573 -5.29 4.33 -2.66
C PHE A 573 -4.60 5.61 -3.11
N LEU A 574 -5.32 6.43 -3.87
CA LEU A 574 -4.82 7.65 -4.51
C LEU A 574 -3.42 7.50 -5.16
N PRO A 575 -3.22 6.59 -6.13
CA PRO A 575 -1.93 6.38 -6.78
C PRO A 575 -1.37 7.61 -7.52
N GLU A 576 -2.18 8.63 -7.81
CA GLU A 576 -1.72 9.90 -8.37
C GLU A 576 -1.28 10.90 -7.29
N HIS A 577 -1.60 10.63 -6.02
CA HIS A 577 -1.15 11.43 -4.91
C HIS A 577 0.26 11.03 -4.48
N PHE A 578 1.13 12.03 -4.36
CA PHE A 578 2.45 11.84 -3.78
C PHE A 578 2.39 11.95 -2.26
N TYR A 579 2.65 10.85 -1.58
CA TYR A 579 2.76 10.77 -0.12
C TYR A 579 4.13 11.26 0.38
N ASN A 580 4.24 11.74 1.61
CA ASN A 580 5.52 12.07 2.27
C ASN A 580 5.77 11.16 3.48
N LYS A 581 5.90 9.86 3.23
CA LYS A 581 6.14 8.82 4.25
C LYS A 581 5.08 8.83 5.34
N VAL A 582 3.92 8.29 4.98
CA VAL A 582 2.79 8.13 5.91
C VAL A 582 3.23 7.37 7.15
N ILE A 583 2.88 7.89 8.33
CA ILE A 583 3.25 7.31 9.63
C ILE A 583 2.03 6.95 10.49
N ASP A 584 0.90 7.61 10.23
CA ASP A 584 -0.37 7.31 10.90
C ASP A 584 -1.57 7.75 10.04
N MET A 585 -2.72 7.12 10.28
CA MET A 585 -3.97 7.44 9.60
C MET A 585 -5.19 7.09 10.45
N LYS A 586 -6.22 7.94 10.43
CA LYS A 586 -7.45 7.79 11.23
C LYS A 586 -8.65 8.31 10.44
N PHE A 587 -9.80 7.66 10.54
CA PHE A 587 -11.05 8.28 10.07
C PHE A 587 -11.61 9.21 11.15
N GLY A 588 -12.00 10.42 10.76
CA GLY A 588 -12.74 11.32 11.63
C GLY A 588 -14.22 10.95 11.70
N THR A 589 -14.94 11.50 12.68
CA THR A 589 -16.40 11.33 12.80
C THR A 589 -17.19 11.91 11.62
N ASP A 590 -16.54 12.76 10.80
CA ASP A 590 -17.07 13.29 9.55
C ASP A 590 -16.89 12.33 8.36
N GLY A 591 -16.31 11.14 8.55
CA GLY A 591 -16.07 10.15 7.49
C GLY A 591 -14.90 10.49 6.56
N SER A 592 -14.15 11.56 6.85
CA SER A 592 -12.92 11.89 6.13
C SER A 592 -11.75 11.08 6.68
N LEU A 593 -10.79 10.71 5.81
CA LEU A 593 -9.54 10.08 6.23
C LEU A 593 -8.52 11.18 6.56
N TYR A 594 -8.01 11.18 7.78
CA TYR A 594 -6.89 12.02 8.20
C TYR A 594 -5.60 11.22 8.02
N LEU A 595 -4.56 11.86 7.49
CA LEU A 595 -3.26 11.29 7.19
C LEU A 595 -2.17 12.09 7.88
N LEU A 596 -1.29 11.42 8.62
CA LEU A 596 -0.07 12.00 9.19
C LEU A 596 1.13 11.57 8.35
N GLU A 597 1.89 12.55 7.87
CA GLU A 597 3.09 12.35 7.07
C GLU A 597 4.32 12.75 7.88
N TYR A 598 5.28 11.83 7.99
CA TYR A 598 6.53 12.03 8.75
C TYR A 598 7.45 13.05 8.08
N GLY A 599 7.42 13.11 6.74
CA GLY A 599 8.32 13.94 5.94
C GLY A 599 9.51 13.18 5.38
N SER A 600 10.32 13.90 4.61
CA SER A 600 11.40 13.35 3.77
C SER A 600 12.60 12.78 4.55
N GLN A 601 13.01 13.45 5.62
CA GLN A 601 14.25 13.17 6.35
C GLN A 601 13.96 12.42 7.65
N SER A 602 14.70 11.34 7.90
CA SER A 602 14.58 10.58 9.15
C SER A 602 15.27 11.30 10.30
N TYR A 603 14.67 11.26 11.49
CA TYR A 603 15.26 11.77 12.74
C TYR A 603 15.56 13.28 12.74
N SER A 604 14.77 14.05 12.01
CA SER A 604 14.91 15.51 11.93
C SER A 604 13.57 16.21 11.75
N ALA A 605 13.58 17.53 11.96
CA ALA A 605 12.47 18.38 11.59
C ALA A 605 12.30 18.43 10.07
N ASN A 606 11.04 18.34 9.63
CA ASN A 606 10.67 18.22 8.24
C ASN A 606 9.66 19.29 7.87
N GLU A 607 10.05 20.21 6.98
CA GLU A 607 9.14 21.23 6.43
C GLU A 607 7.95 20.60 5.68
N ASN A 608 8.17 19.42 5.08
CA ASN A 608 7.17 18.65 4.34
C ASN A 608 6.45 17.58 5.18
N ALA A 609 6.71 17.46 6.48
CA ALA A 609 5.84 16.69 7.36
C ALA A 609 4.48 17.39 7.42
N SER A 610 3.38 16.64 7.34
CA SER A 610 2.06 17.25 7.22
C SER A 610 0.92 16.46 7.87
N ILE A 611 -0.15 17.16 8.21
CA ILE A 611 -1.46 16.57 8.50
C ILE A 611 -2.37 16.90 7.33
N LYS A 612 -2.94 15.89 6.70
CA LYS A 612 -3.90 16.05 5.59
C LYS A 612 -5.25 15.47 5.97
N ARG A 613 -6.32 16.07 5.45
CA ARG A 613 -7.68 15.53 5.47
C ARG A 613 -8.12 15.20 4.05
N ILE A 614 -8.56 13.98 3.83
CA ILE A 614 -8.99 13.45 2.54
C ILE A 614 -10.50 13.19 2.61
N ARG A 615 -11.26 13.83 1.73
CA ARG A 615 -12.73 13.74 1.68
C ARG A 615 -13.22 13.37 0.29
N TYR A 616 -14.32 12.64 0.22
CA TYR A 616 -14.93 12.24 -1.04
C TYR A 616 -15.95 13.27 -1.53
N VAL A 617 -15.86 13.68 -2.80
CA VAL A 617 -16.62 14.82 -3.37
C VAL A 617 -17.21 14.54 -4.76
N GLU A 618 -17.51 13.27 -5.08
CA GLU A 618 -18.10 12.88 -6.38
C GLU A 618 -19.26 13.80 -6.83
N GLY A 619 -19.22 14.20 -8.10
CA GLY A 619 -20.27 15.01 -8.74
C GLY A 619 -20.37 16.47 -8.26
N LYS A 620 -19.59 16.88 -7.26
CA LYS A 620 -19.49 18.29 -6.86
C LYS A 620 -18.45 18.96 -7.75
N GLN A 621 -18.82 20.09 -8.36
CA GLN A 621 -17.81 20.99 -8.94
C GLN A 621 -16.82 21.29 -7.82
N GLN A 622 -15.60 20.78 -7.99
CA GLN A 622 -14.46 21.09 -7.15
C GLN A 622 -14.49 22.59 -6.91
N PRO A 623 -14.72 23.08 -5.67
CA PRO A 623 -14.45 24.48 -5.38
C PRO A 623 -13.00 24.71 -5.83
N ASN A 624 -12.71 25.87 -6.42
CA ASN A 624 -11.33 26.31 -6.60
C ASN A 624 -10.70 26.52 -5.22
N SER A 625 -10.45 25.46 -4.46
CA SER A 625 -9.75 25.45 -3.20
C SER A 625 -8.26 25.52 -3.50
N GLY A 626 -7.80 26.76 -3.66
CA GLY A 626 -6.51 27.20 -3.13
C GLY A 626 -5.22 26.64 -3.72
N ASN A 627 -5.22 25.79 -4.74
CA ASN A 627 -3.98 25.46 -5.44
C ASN A 627 -4.18 25.01 -6.89
N THR A 628 -4.78 25.89 -7.72
CA THR A 628 -4.83 25.73 -9.18
C THR A 628 -3.45 25.41 -9.77
N LYS A 629 -2.38 25.96 -9.18
CA LYS A 629 -0.98 25.63 -9.53
C LYS A 629 -0.58 24.17 -9.31
N LEU A 630 -1.16 23.47 -8.33
CA LEU A 630 -0.80 22.08 -8.00
C LEU A 630 -1.58 21.05 -8.83
N ARG A 631 -2.80 21.40 -9.27
CA ARG A 631 -3.57 20.58 -10.23
C ARG A 631 -3.09 20.77 -11.65
N GLU A 632 -2.76 22.01 -12.01
CA GLU A 632 -2.02 22.29 -13.23
C GLU A 632 -0.67 21.58 -13.17
N SER A 633 0.08 21.60 -12.05
CA SER A 633 1.36 20.88 -11.98
C SER A 633 1.19 19.37 -12.16
N VAL A 634 0.13 18.72 -11.63
CA VAL A 634 -0.08 17.26 -11.81
C VAL A 634 -0.52 16.80 -13.19
N ALA A 635 -1.40 17.55 -13.85
CA ALA A 635 -1.69 17.33 -15.25
C ALA A 635 -0.47 17.68 -16.15
N LEU A 636 0.27 18.74 -15.81
CA LEU A 636 1.52 19.13 -16.48
C LEU A 636 2.65 18.10 -16.24
N TRP A 637 2.69 17.40 -15.10
CA TRP A 637 3.72 16.37 -14.81
C TRP A 637 3.59 15.18 -15.76
N LYS A 638 2.39 14.80 -16.19
CA LYS A 638 2.16 13.68 -17.12
C LYS A 638 2.38 14.08 -18.57
N GLU A 639 2.05 15.32 -18.94
CA GLU A 639 2.22 15.85 -20.31
C GLU A 639 3.65 16.34 -20.62
N ARG A 640 4.45 16.73 -19.61
CA ARG A 640 5.84 17.18 -19.79
C ARG A 640 6.88 16.07 -19.82
N LEU A 641 6.49 14.80 -19.65
CA LEU A 641 7.42 13.69 -19.80
C LEU A 641 7.66 13.46 -21.28
N PRO A 642 8.89 13.54 -21.80
CA PRO A 642 9.16 13.03 -23.13
C PRO A 642 8.89 11.52 -23.15
N VAL A 643 7.75 11.10 -23.72
CA VAL A 643 7.33 9.71 -23.95
C VAL A 643 8.15 9.06 -25.08
N GLN A 644 9.45 9.36 -25.14
CA GLN A 644 10.33 8.66 -26.07
C GLN A 644 10.71 7.32 -25.43
N PRO A 645 10.51 6.18 -26.11
CA PRO A 645 10.80 4.85 -25.56
C PRO A 645 12.21 4.71 -24.97
N LYS A 646 13.17 5.48 -25.48
CA LYS A 646 14.55 5.52 -25.00
C LYS A 646 14.74 5.98 -23.54
N PHE A 647 13.75 6.67 -22.95
CA PHE A 647 13.83 7.20 -21.59
C PHE A 647 12.96 6.45 -20.58
N GLU A 648 12.15 5.47 -21.01
CA GLU A 648 11.19 4.78 -20.15
C GLU A 648 11.87 4.05 -18.98
N LYS A 649 13.01 3.40 -19.22
CA LYS A 649 13.80 2.74 -18.16
C LYS A 649 14.21 3.74 -17.07
N GLY A 650 14.68 4.92 -17.46
CA GLY A 650 15.05 5.99 -16.52
C GLY A 650 13.85 6.56 -15.76
N ARG A 651 12.69 6.67 -16.41
CA ARG A 651 11.42 7.07 -15.77
C ARG A 651 10.96 6.08 -14.71
N GLN A 652 10.97 4.78 -15.03
CA GLN A 652 10.57 3.73 -14.09
C GLN A 652 11.50 3.70 -12.86
N LEU A 653 12.80 3.83 -13.08
CA LEU A 653 13.77 3.98 -12.00
C LEU A 653 13.46 5.21 -11.16
N LEU A 654 13.19 6.36 -11.77
CA LEU A 654 12.87 7.60 -11.05
C LEU A 654 11.62 7.47 -10.14
N LEU A 655 10.63 6.69 -10.58
CA LEU A 655 9.41 6.40 -9.82
C LEU A 655 9.61 5.34 -8.74
N GLY A 656 10.54 4.40 -8.94
CA GLY A 656 10.90 3.37 -7.96
C GLY A 656 11.95 3.83 -6.93
N GLU A 657 12.66 4.91 -7.22
CA GLU A 657 13.70 5.48 -6.36
C GLU A 657 13.19 6.61 -5.46
N THR A 658 13.96 6.91 -4.41
CA THR A 658 13.66 8.03 -3.51
C THR A 658 13.96 9.41 -4.11
N CYS A 659 14.34 9.50 -5.39
CA CYS A 659 14.68 10.76 -6.06
C CYS A 659 13.56 11.81 -5.97
N LEU A 660 12.31 11.36 -6.08
CA LEU A 660 11.12 12.18 -5.92
C LEU A 660 10.86 12.59 -4.46
N THR A 661 11.66 12.17 -3.50
CA THR A 661 11.58 12.73 -2.13
C THR A 661 12.16 14.14 -2.09
N CYS A 662 13.18 14.41 -2.90
CA CYS A 662 13.95 15.65 -2.86
C CYS A 662 13.82 16.50 -4.11
N HIS A 663 13.50 15.90 -5.25
CA HIS A 663 13.44 16.55 -6.54
C HIS A 663 12.02 16.54 -7.12
N ARG A 664 11.70 17.56 -7.89
CA ARG A 664 10.52 17.61 -8.75
C ARG A 664 10.96 18.00 -10.17
N PRO A 665 10.20 17.64 -11.21
CA PRO A 665 10.45 18.14 -12.56
C PRO A 665 10.70 19.65 -12.69
N ASP A 666 9.81 20.52 -12.22
CA ASP A 666 9.84 21.96 -12.53
C ASP A 666 10.08 22.88 -11.32
N GLU A 667 9.96 22.37 -10.09
CA GLU A 667 10.14 23.17 -8.87
C GLU A 667 11.23 22.64 -7.94
N LYS A 668 11.88 23.55 -7.21
CA LYS A 668 12.84 23.18 -6.16
C LYS A 668 12.06 22.82 -4.89
N ILE A 669 12.24 21.61 -4.38
CA ILE A 669 11.71 21.19 -3.07
C ILE A 669 12.85 21.17 -2.05
N ILE A 670 13.65 20.10 -2.05
CA ILE A 670 14.88 20.00 -1.24
C ILE A 670 16.07 20.22 -2.16
N GLY A 671 16.20 19.37 -3.17
CA GLY A 671 17.14 19.50 -4.27
C GLY A 671 16.60 20.40 -5.38
N PRO A 672 17.46 20.82 -6.34
CA PRO A 672 17.04 21.53 -7.54
C PRO A 672 15.99 20.72 -8.33
N SER A 673 15.16 21.40 -9.12
CA SER A 673 14.25 20.71 -10.02
C SER A 673 15.01 19.93 -11.12
N PHE A 674 14.37 18.95 -11.77
CA PHE A 674 15.00 18.26 -12.91
C PHE A 674 15.24 19.23 -14.06
N ASP A 675 14.36 20.20 -14.30
CA ASP A 675 14.56 21.30 -15.24
C ASP A 675 15.86 22.07 -14.91
N GLN A 676 16.06 22.42 -13.63
CA GLN A 676 17.27 23.13 -13.18
C GLN A 676 18.53 22.27 -13.36
N ILE A 677 18.46 20.96 -13.09
CA ILE A 677 19.57 20.04 -13.32
C ILE A 677 19.87 19.94 -14.81
N ALA A 678 18.86 19.69 -15.65
CA ALA A 678 19.01 19.60 -17.09
C ALA A 678 19.59 20.89 -17.67
N GLU A 679 19.11 22.05 -17.25
CA GLU A 679 19.60 23.36 -17.68
C GLU A 679 21.07 23.58 -17.30
N ARG A 680 21.45 23.28 -16.06
CA ARG A 680 22.84 23.44 -15.58
C ARG A 680 23.82 22.57 -16.38
N TYR A 681 23.44 21.34 -16.68
CA TYR A 681 24.29 20.38 -17.37
C TYR A 681 24.12 20.39 -18.89
N ALA A 682 23.28 21.27 -19.45
CA ALA A 682 22.93 21.30 -20.87
C ALA A 682 24.11 21.51 -21.85
N LYS A 683 25.25 22.02 -21.37
CA LYS A 683 26.46 22.28 -22.16
C LYS A 683 27.64 21.37 -21.77
N ASP A 684 27.43 20.43 -20.86
CA ASP A 684 28.47 19.51 -20.40
C ASP A 684 28.41 18.20 -21.20
N ASN A 685 29.43 17.95 -22.01
CA ASN A 685 29.54 16.72 -22.81
C ASN A 685 29.71 15.46 -21.95
N ASN A 686 30.05 15.61 -20.66
CA ASN A 686 30.21 14.52 -19.69
C ASN A 686 29.05 14.48 -18.67
N ALA A 687 27.94 15.19 -18.93
CA ALA A 687 26.80 15.30 -18.00
C ALA A 687 26.25 13.93 -17.60
N LEU A 688 26.10 13.01 -18.56
CA LEU A 688 25.52 11.69 -18.32
C LEU A 688 26.33 10.87 -17.31
N ASP A 689 27.65 10.77 -17.52
CA ASP A 689 28.54 9.98 -16.67
C ASP A 689 28.77 10.63 -15.31
N SER A 690 28.86 11.97 -15.26
CA SER A 690 29.03 12.69 -14.01
C SER A 690 27.79 12.61 -13.12
N LEU A 691 26.58 12.72 -13.70
CA LEU A 691 25.33 12.54 -12.98
C LEU A 691 25.12 11.08 -12.57
N ALA A 692 25.41 10.09 -13.41
CA ALA A 692 25.28 8.68 -13.06
C ALA A 692 26.17 8.31 -11.86
N LYS A 693 27.45 8.70 -11.88
CA LYS A 693 28.36 8.51 -10.74
C LYS A 693 27.84 9.19 -9.48
N ARG A 694 27.22 10.36 -9.64
CA ARG A 694 26.69 11.10 -8.52
C ARG A 694 25.45 10.47 -7.93
N ILE A 695 24.52 9.98 -8.76
CA ILE A 695 23.34 9.24 -8.33
C ILE A 695 23.76 8.04 -7.46
N ILE A 696 24.78 7.30 -7.89
CA ILE A 696 25.30 6.14 -7.16
C ILE A 696 25.96 6.56 -5.84
N ASN A 697 26.86 7.54 -5.87
CA ASN A 697 27.71 7.87 -4.71
C ASN A 697 27.13 8.95 -3.78
N GLY A 698 26.04 9.60 -4.18
CA GLY A 698 25.52 10.78 -3.51
C GLY A 698 26.43 12.00 -3.70
N GLY A 699 26.21 13.05 -2.90
CA GLY A 699 27.16 14.15 -2.78
C GLY A 699 26.60 15.43 -2.18
N THR A 700 27.48 16.39 -1.92
CA THR A 700 27.15 17.65 -1.23
C THR A 700 27.74 18.86 -1.99
N GLY A 701 27.32 20.07 -1.60
CA GLY A 701 28.03 21.32 -1.90
C GLY A 701 28.04 21.81 -3.36
N ASN A 702 27.30 21.18 -4.27
CA ASN A 702 27.26 21.62 -5.67
C ASN A 702 26.11 22.56 -6.00
N TRP A 703 25.07 22.59 -5.17
CA TRP A 703 23.93 23.49 -5.29
C TRP A 703 23.89 24.37 -4.03
N SER A 704 23.24 25.52 -4.08
CA SER A 704 23.26 26.47 -2.95
C SER A 704 22.69 25.85 -1.67
N GLY A 705 23.48 25.87 -0.59
CA GLY A 705 23.15 25.28 0.71
C GLY A 705 23.90 23.97 1.00
N ASN A 706 23.87 23.52 2.25
CA ASN A 706 24.46 22.25 2.69
C ASN A 706 23.52 21.06 2.44
N ILE A 707 22.87 21.00 1.27
CA ILE A 707 21.93 19.94 0.91
C ILE A 707 22.72 18.69 0.51
N ILE A 708 22.42 17.57 1.15
CA ILE A 708 23.04 16.27 0.90
C ILE A 708 22.12 15.48 -0.04
N MET A 709 22.67 15.00 -1.15
CA MET A 709 22.02 14.00 -1.99
C MET A 709 22.47 12.60 -1.49
N PRO A 710 21.54 11.74 -1.01
CA PRO A 710 21.88 10.38 -0.61
C PRO A 710 22.45 9.56 -1.76
N ALA A 711 23.28 8.57 -1.42
CA ALA A 711 23.83 7.60 -2.35
C ALA A 711 22.81 6.54 -2.71
N ASN A 712 22.62 6.24 -3.99
CA ASN A 712 21.82 5.12 -4.49
C ASN A 712 22.76 3.98 -4.89
N ALA A 713 23.51 3.47 -3.91
CA ALA A 713 24.58 2.49 -4.14
C ALA A 713 24.07 1.12 -4.63
N HIS A 714 22.77 0.88 -4.55
CA HIS A 714 22.10 -0.32 -5.08
C HIS A 714 21.90 -0.29 -6.59
N LEU A 715 21.98 0.90 -7.23
CA LEU A 715 21.83 1.02 -8.68
C LEU A 715 23.10 0.58 -9.40
N SER A 716 22.93 -0.20 -10.47
CA SER A 716 24.01 -0.46 -11.42
C SER A 716 24.41 0.81 -12.19
N GLU A 717 25.61 0.83 -12.77
CA GLU A 717 26.06 1.95 -13.59
C GLU A 717 25.15 2.19 -14.81
N GLU A 718 24.58 1.12 -15.38
CA GLU A 718 23.63 1.20 -16.49
C GLU A 718 22.31 1.84 -16.06
N GLU A 719 21.76 1.45 -14.91
CA GLU A 719 20.52 2.02 -14.36
C GLU A 719 20.71 3.49 -13.97
N ALA A 720 21.82 3.82 -13.31
CA ALA A 720 22.14 5.20 -12.97
C ALA A 720 22.32 6.08 -14.22
N ARG A 721 22.90 5.55 -15.31
CA ARG A 721 22.95 6.24 -16.61
C ARG A 721 21.57 6.40 -17.24
N ALA A 722 20.71 5.38 -17.19
CA ALA A 722 19.34 5.50 -17.69
C ALA A 722 18.56 6.58 -16.93
N LEU A 723 18.69 6.63 -15.60
CA LEU A 723 18.09 7.64 -14.75
C LEU A 723 18.64 9.04 -15.01
N ALA A 724 19.97 9.20 -15.10
CA ALA A 724 20.61 10.47 -15.45
C ALA A 724 20.20 10.96 -16.84
N GLY A 725 20.13 10.06 -17.83
CA GLY A 725 19.68 10.37 -19.18
C GLY A 725 18.24 10.86 -19.23
N TYR A 726 17.38 10.29 -18.37
CA TYR A 726 16.01 10.78 -18.21
C TYR A 726 15.97 12.15 -17.55
N ILE A 727 16.71 12.40 -16.47
CA ILE A 727 16.78 13.73 -15.82
C ILE A 727 17.27 14.80 -16.81
N LEU A 728 18.28 14.50 -17.62
CA LEU A 728 18.78 15.41 -18.65
C LEU A 728 17.80 15.66 -19.80
N SER A 729 16.74 14.85 -19.93
CA SER A 729 15.73 14.99 -20.98
C SER A 729 14.69 16.07 -20.70
N PHE A 730 14.65 16.63 -19.48
CA PHE A 730 13.75 17.72 -19.06
C PHE A 730 14.13 19.10 -19.64
N LYS A 731 14.86 19.12 -20.76
CA LYS A 731 15.29 20.34 -21.45
C LYS A 731 14.28 20.79 -22.50
#